data_AF-A0A6A5E7I5-F1
#
_entry.id   AF-A0A6A5E7I5-F1
#
_cell.length_a   1.000
_cell.length_b   1.000
_cell.length_c   1.000
_cell.angle_alpha   90.00
_cell.angle_beta   90.00
_cell.angle_gamma   90.00
#
_symmetry.space_group_name_H-M   'P 1'
#
loop_
_entity.id
_entity.type
_entity.pdbx_description
1 polymer ?
#
loop_
_entity_poly.entity_id
_entity_poly.type
_entity_poly.pdbx_seq_one_letter_code
_entity_poly.pdbx_strand_id
1 'polypeptide(L)'
;MFRLSHRGLDVSEALRLPGVIDVITAKDVPGQKVRKMFGYEEVLLAETEVSCVGQMICAVVADTRVHARRGAAAVKIGYEDLPEPLFTVEEASEKSSFFEPRRMIEKGNVAEAFKTVDHVHQGEFRMGGQEHFYMETQSMLVVPVGEETEFNAYVSTQWPTGTQDAIAEALGIPSNRVTCHVKRIGGAFGGKVVKTATLACITAVAAWKTNRAVRCVLERGEDMLISGARHPVLGKYKVGFMNDGRIMAADMQYYTNAGNTVDESPLVVEKILLHIDNAYNIPNLRGRGAACRTNLPSNTAFRGFGVPQSIMVLENMLNDVAMVLGHPADQIREINMYQGPSVTHYGLEFSPENLRRCWDQCKGKSDYAARRRAADRFNQDNRWKKRGVAIVPIKYGIAFAESFLNQAAALVHVYKDGSVLVSHGGTEMGQGLHTKMQQVASRELGIPPSKIYISETSTNTVPNTCPSAASYGTDANGMAVRNACQTLYQRLEPIRQKNPKGSWESWVKAAFFDKISLSATGFYRGPDLYMDWDKMAGRPYAYFTFGACFCEVELDCLTGDYRVVRTDIVMDIGRSVNPSMDIGQIEGAFLQGLGLYTLEELKFSPAGLLYTRGPSQYKIPAVCDVPLRFNVYLLPDSHNPHAIYSSKGIGEPALFLGSSVFFAIKDAVAAARSESGLVGPFPLDSPATPERACLACASPFTQKIPASTPGSFKPWALNMVSFMSNQKQQKPTLTGQRFKTRKRDEKERFDPTQFQESIVQGLNQTGSDLEAVAKFLDASGAKLDYRRYAETLFDILVAGGMLAPGGTLSDDLTRTEFCLFTAQEDLETMQAYAQVFNKLIRRYKYLEKGFEEEIKKLLLFLKGFTESERNKLAMLTGILLANGNISASILNSLYNENLVKEGVSAAFAVKLFKSWINEKDINSVAGSLRKVGMDNRLMELFPANKRSCEHFSKYFTDAGLKELSDFARNQQSIGARKELQKELQEQMARGDPQKEIIAFTKEEMKKSNLSEQAMINIIWTSVMSCVEWNKKEELVTEQAIKHLKQYSLLLKAFTSQGLSELSLLLKIQEYCYDNIHFMKAFQKIVVLLYKADVLSEEAILKWYTDAHVAKGKSVFLEQMKKFVEWLKNAEEESESEEEETD
;
A
#
# COMPACT_ATOMS: atom_id res chain seq x y z
N MET A 1 0.89 -27.65 -24.90
CA MET A 1 1.60 -28.64 -24.07
C MET A 1 2.78 -29.13 -24.89
N PHE A 2 3.92 -29.40 -24.29
CA PHE A 2 5.11 -29.85 -25.02
C PHE A 2 5.71 -31.06 -24.32
N ARG A 3 6.16 -32.04 -25.10
CA ARG A 3 7.01 -33.12 -24.60
C ARG A 3 8.46 -32.70 -24.73
N LEU A 4 9.25 -32.96 -23.70
CA LEU A 4 10.71 -32.80 -23.77
C LEU A 4 11.25 -33.97 -24.60
N SER A 5 11.96 -33.66 -25.70
CA SER A 5 12.49 -34.66 -26.63
C SER A 5 13.43 -35.66 -25.92
N HIS A 6 13.69 -36.85 -26.50
CA HIS A 6 14.57 -37.86 -25.89
C HIS A 6 16.02 -37.40 -25.61
N ARG A 7 16.45 -36.24 -26.15
CA ARG A 7 17.73 -35.54 -25.86
C ARG A 7 17.52 -34.24 -25.04
N GLY A 8 16.36 -34.08 -24.39
CA GLY A 8 15.61 -32.82 -24.27
C GLY A 8 15.97 -31.81 -23.18
N LEU A 9 17.05 -32.00 -22.43
CA LEU A 9 17.62 -30.97 -21.55
C LEU A 9 19.15 -31.09 -21.57
N ASP A 10 19.83 -30.15 -22.22
CA ASP A 10 21.29 -30.06 -22.25
C ASP A 10 21.76 -28.85 -21.42
N VAL A 11 22.42 -29.15 -20.31
CA VAL A 11 22.96 -28.17 -19.36
C VAL A 11 24.49 -28.01 -19.49
N SER A 12 25.13 -28.72 -20.42
CA SER A 12 26.59 -28.81 -20.51
C SER A 12 27.26 -27.47 -20.81
N GLU A 13 26.62 -26.61 -21.60
CA GLU A 13 27.12 -25.26 -21.88
C GLU A 13 26.99 -24.35 -20.65
N ALA A 14 25.86 -24.41 -19.95
CA ALA A 14 25.64 -23.65 -18.72
C ALA A 14 26.69 -23.97 -17.65
N LEU A 15 27.02 -25.25 -17.44
CA LEU A 15 28.01 -25.70 -16.46
C LEU A 15 29.45 -25.28 -16.78
N ARG A 16 29.76 -24.88 -18.02
CA ARG A 16 31.09 -24.38 -18.41
C ARG A 16 31.24 -22.87 -18.21
N LEU A 17 30.13 -22.16 -17.98
CA LEU A 17 30.18 -20.71 -17.85
C LEU A 17 30.80 -20.28 -16.51
N PRO A 18 31.63 -19.21 -16.49
CA PRO A 18 32.23 -18.71 -15.27
C PRO A 18 31.18 -18.40 -14.18
N GLY A 19 31.49 -18.80 -12.95
CA GLY A 19 30.67 -18.55 -11.77
C GLY A 19 29.44 -19.46 -11.62
N VAL A 20 29.08 -20.25 -12.63
CA VAL A 20 28.04 -21.30 -12.50
C VAL A 20 28.59 -22.42 -11.62
N ILE A 21 27.86 -22.73 -10.55
CA ILE A 21 28.21 -23.77 -9.58
C ILE A 21 27.55 -25.09 -9.96
N ASP A 22 26.25 -25.05 -10.27
CA ASP A 22 25.47 -26.25 -10.57
C ASP A 22 24.17 -25.93 -11.32
N VAL A 23 23.53 -26.96 -11.87
CA VAL A 23 22.18 -26.90 -12.43
C VAL A 23 21.32 -27.97 -11.75
N ILE A 24 20.25 -27.52 -11.10
CA ILE A 24 19.29 -28.35 -10.37
C ILE A 24 18.18 -28.80 -11.32
N THR A 25 17.92 -30.09 -11.35
CA THR A 25 16.91 -30.76 -12.14
C THR A 25 16.01 -31.63 -11.25
N ALA A 26 14.95 -32.22 -11.82
CA ALA A 26 14.09 -33.16 -11.09
C ALA A 26 14.84 -34.38 -10.52
N LYS A 27 16.03 -34.71 -11.01
CA LYS A 27 16.87 -35.82 -10.52
C LYS A 27 17.61 -35.50 -9.23
N ASP A 28 17.81 -34.21 -8.95
CA ASP A 28 18.56 -33.75 -7.79
C ASP A 28 17.71 -33.67 -6.51
N VAL A 29 16.37 -33.80 -6.63
CA VAL A 29 15.46 -33.79 -5.49
C VAL A 29 15.58 -35.13 -4.74
N PRO A 30 16.08 -35.14 -3.48
CA PRO A 30 16.35 -36.38 -2.75
C PRO A 30 15.10 -37.03 -2.14
N GLY A 31 14.06 -36.23 -1.84
CA GLY A 31 12.78 -36.68 -1.29
C GLY A 31 11.64 -36.66 -2.32
N GLN A 32 10.52 -36.04 -1.96
CA GLN A 32 9.34 -35.96 -2.81
C GLN A 32 9.52 -34.95 -3.95
N LYS A 33 9.32 -35.41 -5.19
CA LYS A 33 9.42 -34.59 -6.41
C LYS A 33 8.11 -33.88 -6.78
N VAL A 34 7.04 -34.20 -6.07
CA VAL A 34 5.69 -33.73 -6.34
C VAL A 34 5.05 -33.21 -5.06
N ARG A 35 4.15 -32.24 -5.21
CA ARG A 35 3.25 -31.75 -4.19
C ARG A 35 1.85 -32.26 -4.50
N LYS A 36 1.12 -32.75 -3.49
CA LYS A 36 -0.23 -33.30 -3.66
C LYS A 36 -1.28 -32.32 -3.14
N MET A 37 -2.31 -32.06 -3.95
CA MET A 37 -3.47 -31.26 -3.55
C MET A 37 -4.72 -31.82 -4.25
N PHE A 38 -5.82 -32.03 -3.52
CA PHE A 38 -7.05 -32.64 -4.05
C PHE A 38 -6.83 -33.98 -4.81
N GLY A 39 -5.81 -34.76 -4.43
CA GLY A 39 -5.45 -36.00 -5.12
C GLY A 39 -4.68 -35.81 -6.43
N TYR A 40 -4.42 -34.58 -6.87
CA TYR A 40 -3.59 -34.25 -8.02
C TYR A 40 -2.14 -34.01 -7.60
N GLU A 41 -1.20 -34.39 -8.47
CA GLU A 41 0.23 -34.18 -8.28
C GLU A 41 0.72 -32.98 -9.12
N GLU A 42 1.45 -32.07 -8.48
CA GLU A 42 2.21 -31.00 -9.13
C GLU A 42 3.70 -31.26 -8.96
N VAL A 43 4.42 -31.39 -10.08
CA VAL A 43 5.89 -31.56 -10.08
C VAL A 43 6.60 -30.28 -9.69
N LEU A 44 7.69 -30.39 -8.91
CA LEU A 44 8.55 -29.23 -8.59
C LEU A 44 9.30 -28.73 -9.84
N LEU A 45 9.87 -29.66 -10.60
CA LEU A 45 10.60 -29.43 -11.85
C LEU A 45 10.12 -30.44 -12.89
N ALA A 46 9.75 -29.98 -14.08
CA ALA A 46 9.28 -30.84 -15.16
C ALA A 46 10.40 -31.70 -15.73
N GLU A 47 10.17 -33.02 -15.87
CA GLU A 47 11.15 -33.98 -16.39
C GLU A 47 10.82 -34.49 -17.80
N THR A 48 9.52 -34.65 -18.11
CA THR A 48 9.07 -35.29 -19.36
C THR A 48 8.18 -34.38 -20.20
N GLU A 49 7.26 -33.66 -19.58
CA GLU A 49 6.27 -32.83 -20.28
C GLU A 49 6.09 -31.50 -19.56
N VAL A 50 5.88 -30.45 -20.35
CA VAL A 50 5.49 -29.12 -19.86
C VAL A 50 4.08 -28.78 -20.34
N SER A 51 3.28 -28.32 -19.39
CA SER A 51 1.83 -28.15 -19.52
C SER A 51 1.40 -26.69 -19.62
N CYS A 52 2.30 -25.74 -19.35
CA CYS A 52 2.10 -24.31 -19.61
C CYS A 52 3.43 -23.60 -19.89
N VAL A 53 3.36 -22.40 -20.48
CA VAL A 53 4.52 -21.50 -20.57
C VAL A 53 4.78 -20.93 -19.19
N GLY A 54 6.02 -21.05 -18.69
CA GLY A 54 6.39 -20.64 -17.33
C GLY A 54 6.58 -21.80 -16.36
N GLN A 55 6.24 -23.03 -16.73
CA GLN A 55 6.52 -24.19 -15.89
C GLN A 55 8.04 -24.38 -15.72
N MET A 56 8.47 -24.60 -14.47
CA MET A 56 9.88 -24.74 -14.12
C MET A 56 10.42 -26.11 -14.58
N ILE A 57 11.61 -26.12 -15.22
CA ILE A 57 12.26 -27.32 -15.76
C ILE A 57 13.58 -27.60 -15.04
N CYS A 58 14.40 -26.58 -14.83
CA CYS A 58 15.63 -26.63 -14.06
C CYS A 58 15.89 -25.27 -13.37
N ALA A 59 16.84 -25.24 -12.45
CA ALA A 59 17.31 -24.02 -11.80
C ALA A 59 18.84 -23.94 -11.86
N VAL A 60 19.40 -22.80 -12.28
CA VAL A 60 20.85 -22.60 -12.34
C VAL A 60 21.34 -21.88 -11.10
N VAL A 61 22.36 -22.44 -10.44
CA VAL A 61 22.99 -21.90 -9.24
C VAL A 61 24.35 -21.33 -9.61
N ALA A 62 24.63 -20.10 -9.18
CA ALA A 62 25.89 -19.42 -9.44
C ALA A 62 26.30 -18.52 -8.26
N ASP A 63 27.55 -18.08 -8.27
CA ASP A 63 28.11 -17.14 -7.28
C ASP A 63 27.45 -15.74 -7.32
N THR A 64 26.92 -15.34 -8.47
CA THR A 64 26.23 -14.07 -8.69
C THR A 64 24.96 -14.26 -9.51
N ARG A 65 24.01 -13.35 -9.33
CA ARG A 65 22.78 -13.31 -10.13
C ARG A 65 23.06 -13.15 -11.63
N VAL A 66 24.09 -12.40 -12.02
CA VAL A 66 24.45 -12.21 -13.42
C VAL A 66 24.93 -13.52 -14.04
N HIS A 67 25.78 -14.27 -13.34
CA HIS A 67 26.24 -15.58 -13.79
C HIS A 67 25.11 -16.60 -13.84
N ALA A 68 24.20 -16.62 -12.86
CA ALA A 68 23.03 -17.50 -12.88
C ALA A 68 22.15 -17.25 -14.11
N ARG A 69 21.92 -15.99 -14.49
CA ARG A 69 21.15 -15.63 -15.69
C ARG A 69 21.85 -16.04 -16.98
N ARG A 70 23.15 -15.82 -17.08
CA ARG A 70 23.94 -16.26 -18.24
C ARG A 70 23.91 -17.78 -18.37
N GLY A 71 24.08 -18.49 -17.26
CA GLY A 71 23.95 -19.95 -17.17
C GLY A 71 22.56 -20.43 -17.62
N ALA A 72 21.49 -19.84 -17.08
CA ALA A 72 20.11 -20.19 -17.46
C ALA A 72 19.84 -19.97 -18.95
N ALA A 73 20.36 -18.88 -19.54
CA ALA A 73 20.22 -18.60 -20.97
C ALA A 73 21.00 -19.58 -21.87
N ALA A 74 22.04 -20.24 -21.34
CA ALA A 74 22.85 -21.22 -22.07
C ALA A 74 22.27 -22.65 -22.00
N VAL A 75 21.23 -22.89 -21.18
CA VAL A 75 20.54 -24.19 -21.13
C VAL A 75 19.76 -24.40 -22.43
N LYS A 76 19.97 -25.53 -23.09
CA LYS A 76 19.27 -25.90 -24.33
C LYS A 76 18.18 -26.92 -24.03
N ILE A 77 16.96 -26.61 -24.47
CA ILE A 77 15.78 -27.44 -24.24
C ILE A 77 15.13 -27.75 -25.58
N GLY A 78 14.94 -29.04 -25.88
CA GLY A 78 14.32 -29.49 -27.11
C GLY A 78 12.87 -29.89 -26.86
N TYR A 79 11.92 -29.21 -27.50
CA TYR A 79 10.48 -29.43 -27.36
C TYR A 79 9.88 -30.12 -28.58
N GLU A 80 8.90 -30.98 -28.33
CA GLU A 80 7.94 -31.50 -29.32
C GLU A 80 6.54 -31.03 -28.93
N ASP A 81 5.88 -30.30 -29.83
CA ASP A 81 4.53 -29.77 -29.58
C ASP A 81 3.53 -30.93 -29.47
N LEU A 82 2.79 -30.99 -28.37
CA LEU A 82 1.66 -31.91 -28.23
C LEU A 82 0.38 -31.29 -28.81
N PRO A 83 -0.47 -32.08 -29.49
CA PRO A 83 -1.63 -31.56 -30.18
C PRO A 83 -2.67 -30.96 -29.23
N GLU A 84 -3.41 -29.96 -29.74
CA GLU A 84 -4.62 -29.39 -29.13
C GLU A 84 -4.48 -28.77 -27.72
N PRO A 85 -3.59 -27.78 -27.50
CA PRO A 85 -3.59 -27.05 -26.24
C PRO A 85 -4.90 -26.29 -26.03
N LEU A 86 -5.36 -26.24 -24.77
CA LEU A 86 -6.58 -25.53 -24.35
C LEU A 86 -6.17 -24.29 -23.57
N PHE A 87 -6.71 -23.12 -23.89
CA PHE A 87 -6.34 -21.88 -23.19
C PHE A 87 -7.56 -21.17 -22.58
N THR A 88 -8.74 -21.34 -23.17
CA THR A 88 -9.99 -20.71 -22.74
C THR A 88 -10.87 -21.65 -21.94
N VAL A 89 -11.80 -21.08 -21.17
CA VAL A 89 -12.78 -21.87 -20.41
C VAL A 89 -13.83 -22.52 -21.31
N GLU A 90 -14.11 -21.89 -22.46
CA GLU A 90 -14.97 -22.45 -23.51
C GLU A 90 -14.37 -23.75 -24.06
N GLU A 91 -13.11 -23.72 -24.52
CA GLU A 91 -12.39 -24.91 -25.01
C GLU A 91 -12.34 -26.02 -23.95
N ALA A 92 -12.02 -25.65 -22.70
CA ALA A 92 -11.97 -26.61 -21.60
C ALA A 92 -13.36 -27.21 -21.30
N SER A 93 -14.42 -26.41 -21.34
CA SER A 93 -15.79 -26.89 -21.14
C SER A 93 -16.25 -27.81 -22.26
N GLU A 94 -15.96 -27.47 -23.52
CA GLU A 94 -16.32 -28.29 -24.69
C GLU A 94 -15.63 -29.65 -24.66
N LYS A 95 -14.37 -29.70 -24.22
CA LYS A 95 -13.60 -30.95 -24.07
C LYS A 95 -13.74 -31.63 -22.71
N SER A 96 -14.60 -31.12 -21.84
CA SER A 96 -14.78 -31.62 -20.47
C SER A 96 -13.47 -31.72 -19.64
N SER A 97 -12.55 -30.77 -19.85
CA SER A 97 -11.27 -30.69 -19.15
C SER A 97 -11.43 -29.90 -17.85
N PHE A 98 -11.68 -30.61 -16.75
CA PHE A 98 -11.91 -30.02 -15.42
C PHE A 98 -11.02 -30.65 -14.35
N PHE A 99 -10.75 -29.88 -13.29
CA PHE A 99 -10.37 -30.44 -12.00
C PHE A 99 -11.64 -30.75 -11.20
N GLU A 100 -11.65 -31.91 -10.55
CA GLU A 100 -12.72 -32.31 -9.64
C GLU A 100 -12.38 -31.89 -8.20
N PRO A 101 -13.39 -31.68 -7.34
CA PRO A 101 -14.82 -31.84 -7.61
C PRO A 101 -15.46 -30.61 -8.27
N ARG A 102 -16.40 -30.86 -9.19
CA ARG A 102 -17.40 -29.87 -9.61
C ARG A 102 -18.47 -29.74 -8.53
N ARG A 103 -19.02 -28.52 -8.38
CA ARG A 103 -19.93 -28.19 -7.27
C ARG A 103 -21.25 -27.64 -7.76
N MET A 104 -22.29 -27.89 -6.97
CA MET A 104 -23.64 -27.39 -7.17
C MET A 104 -24.24 -26.99 -5.82
N ILE A 105 -25.08 -25.96 -5.84
CA ILE A 105 -25.93 -25.56 -4.71
C ILE A 105 -27.31 -25.17 -5.26
N GLU A 106 -28.38 -25.54 -4.55
CA GLU A 106 -29.76 -25.21 -4.94
C GLU A 106 -30.62 -24.85 -3.72
N LYS A 107 -31.46 -23.82 -3.88
CA LYS A 107 -32.50 -23.37 -2.94
C LYS A 107 -33.82 -23.28 -3.71
N GLY A 108 -34.90 -23.82 -3.13
CA GLY A 108 -36.23 -23.76 -3.75
C GLY A 108 -36.36 -24.67 -4.98
N ASN A 109 -37.31 -24.37 -5.86
CA ASN A 109 -37.52 -25.11 -7.12
C ASN A 109 -37.42 -24.15 -8.31
N VAL A 110 -36.23 -24.06 -8.89
CA VAL A 110 -35.92 -23.16 -10.01
C VAL A 110 -36.76 -23.47 -11.25
N ALA A 111 -37.01 -24.75 -11.53
CA ALA A 111 -37.75 -25.17 -12.72
C ALA A 111 -39.21 -24.74 -12.68
N GLU A 112 -39.88 -24.88 -11.53
CA GLU A 112 -41.27 -24.43 -11.35
C GLU A 112 -41.37 -22.90 -11.32
N ALA A 113 -40.45 -22.23 -10.64
CA ALA A 113 -40.47 -20.77 -10.52
C ALA A 113 -40.42 -20.07 -11.89
N PHE A 114 -39.63 -20.58 -12.85
CA PHE A 114 -39.56 -20.04 -14.21
C PHE A 114 -40.87 -20.08 -14.99
N LYS A 115 -41.86 -20.89 -14.58
CA LYS A 115 -43.18 -20.94 -15.23
C LYS A 115 -44.11 -19.82 -14.77
N THR A 116 -43.78 -19.17 -13.66
CA THR A 116 -44.67 -18.23 -12.95
C THR A 116 -44.19 -16.77 -12.99
N VAL A 117 -43.06 -16.51 -13.64
CA VAL A 117 -42.47 -15.17 -13.76
C VAL A 117 -43.00 -14.42 -14.99
N ASP A 118 -43.04 -13.10 -14.90
CA ASP A 118 -43.46 -12.25 -16.02
C ASP A 118 -42.43 -12.22 -17.16
N HIS A 119 -41.14 -12.19 -16.80
CA HIS A 119 -40.03 -12.07 -17.74
C HIS A 119 -38.95 -13.10 -17.47
N VAL A 120 -38.29 -13.53 -18.56
CA VAL A 120 -37.09 -14.38 -18.51
C VAL A 120 -36.00 -13.74 -19.36
N HIS A 121 -34.83 -13.53 -18.77
CA HIS A 121 -33.64 -13.06 -19.47
C HIS A 121 -32.51 -14.08 -19.37
N GLN A 122 -31.71 -14.19 -20.43
CA GLN A 122 -30.50 -15.01 -20.45
C GLN A 122 -29.31 -14.13 -20.84
N GLY A 123 -28.21 -14.28 -20.13
CA GLY A 123 -27.00 -13.54 -20.39
C GLY A 123 -25.75 -14.33 -20.00
N GLU A 124 -24.62 -13.78 -20.41
CA GLU A 124 -23.31 -14.24 -19.98
C GLU A 124 -22.42 -13.04 -19.68
N PHE A 125 -21.44 -13.25 -18.81
CA PHE A 125 -20.50 -12.23 -18.39
C PHE A 125 -19.11 -12.84 -18.27
N ARG A 126 -18.10 -12.19 -18.86
CA ARG A 126 -16.69 -12.57 -18.71
C ARG A 126 -15.96 -11.61 -17.81
N MET A 127 -15.09 -12.21 -17.00
CA MET A 127 -14.18 -11.50 -16.11
C MET A 127 -12.76 -12.00 -16.32
N GLY A 128 -11.87 -11.09 -16.71
CA GLY A 128 -10.44 -11.36 -16.82
C GLY A 128 -9.78 -11.74 -15.49
N GLY A 129 -8.58 -12.31 -15.58
CA GLY A 129 -7.71 -12.55 -14.42
C GLY A 129 -7.01 -11.28 -13.95
N GLN A 130 -6.26 -11.40 -12.85
CA GLN A 130 -5.56 -10.27 -12.21
C GLN A 130 -4.26 -10.74 -11.57
N GLU A 131 -3.16 -10.09 -11.89
CA GLU A 131 -1.86 -10.31 -11.28
C GLU A 131 -1.82 -9.74 -9.85
N HIS A 132 -1.25 -10.47 -8.88
CA HIS A 132 -1.18 -9.99 -7.49
C HIS A 132 -0.43 -8.68 -7.36
N PHE A 133 0.64 -8.55 -8.16
CA PHE A 133 1.49 -7.37 -8.25
C PHE A 133 1.97 -6.86 -6.87
N TYR A 134 2.21 -7.77 -5.93
CA TYR A 134 2.92 -7.45 -4.70
C TYR A 134 4.25 -6.78 -5.04
N MET A 135 4.62 -5.73 -4.31
CA MET A 135 5.78 -4.91 -4.70
C MET A 135 7.10 -5.67 -4.51
N GLU A 136 7.19 -6.50 -3.47
CA GLU A 136 8.26 -7.49 -3.29
C GLU A 136 7.90 -8.78 -4.04
N THR A 137 8.69 -9.15 -5.05
CA THR A 137 8.55 -10.42 -5.78
C THR A 137 8.83 -11.65 -4.91
N GLN A 138 8.49 -12.84 -5.38
CA GLN A 138 8.82 -14.11 -4.73
C GLN A 138 10.30 -14.12 -4.33
N SER A 139 10.55 -14.26 -3.02
CA SER A 139 11.87 -14.06 -2.42
C SER A 139 12.10 -15.08 -1.30
N MET A 140 13.25 -15.74 -1.34
CA MET A 140 13.64 -16.73 -0.34
C MET A 140 15.15 -16.87 -0.22
N LEU A 141 15.59 -17.19 0.98
CA LEU A 141 16.96 -17.56 1.32
C LEU A 141 16.91 -18.83 2.16
N VAL A 142 17.55 -19.91 1.70
CA VAL A 142 17.67 -21.16 2.44
C VAL A 142 19.13 -21.34 2.84
N VAL A 143 19.37 -21.56 4.13
CA VAL A 143 20.70 -21.64 4.74
C VAL A 143 20.85 -23.00 5.42
N PRO A 144 21.75 -23.89 4.93
CA PRO A 144 22.14 -25.07 5.68
C PRO A 144 22.92 -24.64 6.92
N VAL A 145 22.58 -25.18 8.08
CA VAL A 145 23.27 -24.88 9.35
C VAL A 145 24.62 -25.59 9.42
N GLY A 146 24.76 -26.75 8.78
CA GLY A 146 25.99 -27.54 8.71
C GLY A 146 26.06 -28.71 9.70
N GLU A 147 25.03 -28.88 10.53
CA GLU A 147 24.89 -29.97 11.51
C GLU A 147 23.52 -30.63 11.35
N GLU A 148 23.42 -31.94 11.62
CA GLU A 148 22.16 -32.69 11.75
C GLU A 148 21.12 -32.46 10.64
N THR A 149 21.59 -32.18 9.41
CA THR A 149 20.77 -31.80 8.25
C THR A 149 19.79 -30.65 8.51
N GLU A 150 20.17 -29.70 9.37
CA GLU A 150 19.35 -28.56 9.73
C GLU A 150 19.39 -27.42 8.69
N PHE A 151 18.24 -26.78 8.48
CA PHE A 151 18.05 -25.67 7.55
C PHE A 151 17.24 -24.53 8.17
N ASN A 152 17.71 -23.30 7.95
CA ASN A 152 16.93 -22.09 8.19
C ASN A 152 16.45 -21.51 6.86
N ALA A 153 15.14 -21.37 6.69
CA ALA A 153 14.51 -20.81 5.51
C ALA A 153 13.88 -19.45 5.85
N TYR A 154 14.38 -18.39 5.22
CA TYR A 154 13.82 -17.04 5.31
C TYR A 154 13.01 -16.77 4.05
N VAL A 155 11.69 -16.78 4.17
CA VAL A 155 10.80 -16.85 3.01
C VAL A 155 9.72 -15.78 3.08
N SER A 156 9.50 -15.08 1.97
CA SER A 156 8.35 -14.20 1.81
C SER A 156 7.08 -15.04 1.55
N THR A 157 6.50 -15.64 2.59
CA THR A 157 5.34 -16.57 2.52
C THR A 157 4.26 -16.25 3.54
N GLN A 158 2.99 -16.44 3.16
CA GLN A 158 1.83 -16.34 4.05
C GLN A 158 1.64 -17.60 4.90
N TRP A 159 2.33 -18.70 4.58
CA TRP A 159 2.20 -19.98 5.26
C TRP A 159 3.56 -20.60 5.60
N PRO A 160 4.16 -20.20 6.74
CA PRO A 160 5.47 -20.68 7.15
C PRO A 160 5.52 -22.20 7.37
N THR A 161 4.51 -22.78 8.04
CA THR A 161 4.41 -24.23 8.26
C THR A 161 4.26 -24.99 6.93
N GLY A 162 3.35 -24.56 6.04
CA GLY A 162 3.22 -25.20 4.73
C GLY A 162 4.51 -25.18 3.90
N THR A 163 5.35 -24.15 4.09
CA THR A 163 6.68 -24.04 3.46
C THR A 163 7.71 -24.94 4.14
N GLN A 164 7.70 -25.02 5.48
CA GLN A 164 8.55 -25.93 6.27
C GLN A 164 8.32 -27.38 5.85
N ASP A 165 7.07 -27.81 5.80
CA ASP A 165 6.70 -29.17 5.42
C ASP A 165 7.10 -29.45 3.97
N ALA A 166 6.91 -28.51 3.06
CA ALA A 166 7.31 -28.65 1.66
C ALA A 166 8.82 -28.87 1.49
N ILE A 167 9.63 -28.08 2.21
CA ILE A 167 11.09 -28.24 2.18
C ILE A 167 11.49 -29.58 2.77
N ALA A 168 10.92 -29.96 3.92
CA ALA A 168 11.21 -31.22 4.59
C ALA A 168 10.88 -32.43 3.70
N GLU A 169 9.71 -32.43 3.06
CA GLU A 169 9.27 -33.44 2.10
C GLU A 169 10.20 -33.53 0.89
N ALA A 170 10.58 -32.40 0.28
CA ALA A 170 11.46 -32.35 -0.89
C ALA A 170 12.89 -32.82 -0.57
N LEU A 171 13.36 -32.55 0.65
CA LEU A 171 14.68 -32.98 1.13
C LEU A 171 14.69 -34.41 1.71
N GLY A 172 13.53 -35.00 1.99
CA GLY A 172 13.43 -36.32 2.62
C GLY A 172 13.87 -36.32 4.08
N ILE A 173 13.68 -35.20 4.80
CA ILE A 173 14.07 -35.02 6.20
C ILE A 173 12.84 -34.69 7.07
N PRO A 174 12.91 -34.83 8.40
CA PRO A 174 11.80 -34.43 9.28
C PRO A 174 11.60 -32.91 9.34
N SER A 175 10.35 -32.42 9.48
CA SER A 175 10.05 -30.98 9.60
C SER A 175 10.78 -30.27 10.76
N ASN A 176 11.17 -31.01 11.81
CA ASN A 176 11.92 -30.45 12.93
C ASN A 176 13.38 -30.07 12.59
N ARG A 177 13.86 -30.44 11.40
CA ARG A 177 15.17 -30.02 10.86
C ARG A 177 15.07 -28.76 9.98
N VAL A 178 13.86 -28.24 9.76
CA VAL A 178 13.64 -27.05 8.95
C VAL A 178 12.95 -25.99 9.81
N THR A 179 13.56 -24.82 9.96
CA THR A 179 12.90 -23.67 10.59
C THR A 179 12.59 -22.63 9.53
N CYS A 180 11.31 -22.24 9.42
CA CYS A 180 10.86 -21.22 8.48
C CYS A 180 10.60 -19.91 9.23
N HIS A 181 11.29 -18.84 8.81
CA HIS A 181 11.26 -17.51 9.41
C HIS A 181 10.62 -16.50 8.47
N VAL A 182 9.68 -15.71 8.98
CA VAL A 182 8.99 -14.64 8.26
C VAL A 182 8.90 -13.40 9.15
N LYS A 183 9.77 -12.42 8.91
CA LYS A 183 9.72 -11.11 9.59
C LYS A 183 8.59 -10.22 9.07
N ARG A 184 8.49 -10.12 7.74
CA ARG A 184 7.46 -9.35 7.02
C ARG A 184 7.43 -9.76 5.55
N ILE A 185 6.37 -9.38 4.85
CA ILE A 185 6.16 -9.57 3.43
C ILE A 185 5.79 -8.23 2.77
N GLY A 186 6.43 -7.89 1.65
CA GLY A 186 6.17 -6.66 0.88
C GLY A 186 4.94 -6.77 -0.05
N GLY A 187 3.79 -7.14 0.54
CA GLY A 187 2.55 -7.48 -0.16
C GLY A 187 2.49 -8.95 -0.57
N ALA A 188 1.29 -9.54 -0.56
CA ALA A 188 1.09 -10.97 -0.85
C ALA A 188 -0.24 -11.27 -1.55
N PHE A 189 -1.36 -10.85 -0.95
CA PHE A 189 -2.70 -10.92 -1.54
C PHE A 189 -3.18 -12.32 -1.97
N GLY A 190 -2.63 -13.40 -1.40
CA GLY A 190 -2.94 -14.79 -1.75
C GLY A 190 -1.86 -15.47 -2.60
N GLY A 191 -1.07 -14.71 -3.36
CA GLY A 191 -0.08 -15.26 -4.30
C GLY A 191 1.21 -15.78 -3.65
N LYS A 192 1.33 -15.73 -2.32
CA LYS A 192 2.52 -16.17 -1.59
C LYS A 192 2.25 -17.35 -0.66
N VAL A 193 1.60 -18.39 -1.19
CA VAL A 193 1.23 -19.62 -0.47
C VAL A 193 1.85 -20.84 -1.16
N VAL A 194 1.15 -21.42 -2.14
CA VAL A 194 1.49 -22.72 -2.74
C VAL A 194 2.73 -22.60 -3.65
N LYS A 195 2.74 -21.64 -4.58
CA LYS A 195 3.88 -21.49 -5.51
C LYS A 195 5.18 -21.09 -4.80
N THR A 196 5.07 -20.29 -3.74
CA THR A 196 6.21 -19.94 -2.89
C THR A 196 6.82 -21.17 -2.25
N ALA A 197 6.00 -22.11 -1.76
CA ALA A 197 6.49 -23.36 -1.21
C ALA A 197 7.25 -24.20 -2.27
N THR A 198 6.71 -24.31 -3.49
CA THR A 198 7.39 -24.99 -4.62
C THR A 198 8.76 -24.38 -4.92
N LEU A 199 8.83 -23.04 -5.03
CA LEU A 199 10.10 -22.32 -5.24
C LEU A 199 11.08 -22.52 -4.06
N ALA A 200 10.55 -22.59 -2.83
CA ALA A 200 11.35 -22.83 -1.63
C ALA A 200 11.93 -24.24 -1.60
N CYS A 201 11.18 -25.25 -2.05
CA CYS A 201 11.70 -26.60 -2.25
C CYS A 201 12.88 -26.62 -3.24
N ILE A 202 12.73 -25.99 -4.41
CA ILE A 202 13.80 -25.94 -5.43
C ILE A 202 15.05 -25.24 -4.87
N THR A 203 14.84 -24.13 -4.14
CA THR A 203 15.93 -23.40 -3.48
C THR A 203 16.60 -24.23 -2.37
N ALA A 204 15.83 -25.01 -1.62
CA ALA A 204 16.36 -25.88 -0.59
C ALA A 204 17.13 -27.07 -1.18
N VAL A 205 16.67 -27.65 -2.29
CA VAL A 205 17.41 -28.69 -3.01
C VAL A 205 18.74 -28.15 -3.54
N ALA A 206 18.75 -26.91 -4.05
CA ALA A 206 19.99 -26.23 -4.42
C ALA A 206 20.95 -26.05 -3.22
N ALA A 207 20.43 -25.61 -2.08
CA ALA A 207 21.20 -25.44 -0.84
C ALA A 207 21.74 -26.77 -0.29
N TRP A 208 20.93 -27.82 -0.36
CA TRP A 208 21.29 -29.20 0.00
C TRP A 208 22.43 -29.71 -0.87
N LYS A 209 22.29 -29.65 -2.20
CA LYS A 209 23.28 -30.18 -3.14
C LYS A 209 24.61 -29.44 -3.05
N THR A 210 24.57 -28.12 -2.87
CA THR A 210 25.78 -27.28 -2.84
C THR A 210 26.38 -27.12 -1.44
N ASN A 211 25.65 -27.53 -0.39
CA ASN A 211 25.96 -27.26 1.01
C ASN A 211 26.31 -25.79 1.29
N ARG A 212 25.56 -24.88 0.65
CA ARG A 212 25.75 -23.43 0.76
C ARG A 212 24.41 -22.74 0.90
N ALA A 213 24.42 -21.54 1.48
CA ALA A 213 23.25 -20.68 1.48
C ALA A 213 22.86 -20.29 0.05
N VAL A 214 21.60 -20.50 -0.34
CA VAL A 214 21.09 -20.18 -1.68
C VAL A 214 19.94 -19.18 -1.56
N ARG A 215 20.02 -18.11 -2.35
CA ARG A 215 18.98 -17.09 -2.47
C ARG A 215 18.31 -17.18 -3.84
N CYS A 216 16.97 -17.18 -3.85
CA CYS A 216 16.17 -17.08 -5.05
C CYS A 216 15.25 -15.85 -4.94
N VAL A 217 15.33 -14.95 -5.92
CA VAL A 217 14.47 -13.76 -6.04
C VAL A 217 14.09 -13.62 -7.50
N LEU A 218 12.79 -13.69 -7.80
CA LEU A 218 12.30 -13.58 -9.18
C LEU A 218 12.32 -12.13 -9.68
N GLU A 219 12.63 -11.93 -10.96
CA GLU A 219 12.31 -10.68 -11.66
C GLU A 219 10.82 -10.56 -11.88
N ARG A 220 10.31 -9.33 -11.96
CA ARG A 220 8.86 -9.09 -12.15
C ARG A 220 8.28 -9.87 -13.33
N GLY A 221 8.99 -9.94 -14.45
CA GLY A 221 8.52 -10.66 -15.64
C GLY A 221 8.50 -12.19 -15.49
N GLU A 222 9.37 -12.73 -14.63
CA GLU A 222 9.42 -14.16 -14.28
C GLU A 222 8.33 -14.47 -13.25
N ASP A 223 8.18 -13.62 -12.25
CA ASP A 223 7.15 -13.70 -11.20
C ASP A 223 5.76 -13.83 -11.83
N MET A 224 5.34 -12.83 -12.63
CA MET A 224 4.05 -12.81 -13.33
C MET A 224 3.82 -13.99 -14.30
N LEU A 225 4.88 -14.68 -14.70
CA LEU A 225 4.78 -15.84 -15.59
C LEU A 225 4.65 -17.15 -14.80
N ILE A 226 5.22 -17.22 -13.60
CA ILE A 226 5.36 -18.45 -12.79
C ILE A 226 4.32 -18.51 -11.67
N SER A 227 4.04 -17.39 -10.98
CA SER A 227 3.28 -17.38 -9.73
C SER A 227 1.78 -17.63 -9.89
N GLY A 228 1.26 -17.50 -11.11
CA GLY A 228 -0.17 -17.51 -11.35
C GLY A 228 -0.84 -16.20 -10.95
N ALA A 229 -2.15 -16.12 -11.20
CA ALA A 229 -2.96 -14.92 -11.02
C ALA A 229 -4.31 -15.28 -10.36
N ARG A 230 -5.20 -14.29 -10.23
CA ARG A 230 -6.64 -14.50 -9.99
C ARG A 230 -7.25 -15.26 -11.16
N HIS A 231 -8.12 -16.22 -10.87
CA HIS A 231 -8.86 -16.95 -11.89
C HIS A 231 -9.79 -16.07 -12.75
N PRO A 232 -9.61 -16.07 -14.09
CA PRO A 232 -10.64 -15.62 -15.03
C PRO A 232 -11.91 -16.48 -14.91
N VAL A 233 -13.07 -15.86 -15.10
CA VAL A 233 -14.38 -16.51 -14.97
C VAL A 233 -15.28 -16.19 -16.15
N LEU A 234 -15.97 -17.21 -16.67
CA LEU A 234 -17.17 -17.09 -17.50
C LEU A 234 -18.39 -17.47 -16.64
N GLY A 235 -19.29 -16.53 -16.43
CA GLY A 235 -20.58 -16.75 -15.81
C GLY A 235 -21.69 -16.76 -16.85
N LYS A 236 -22.53 -17.79 -16.86
CA LYS A 236 -23.77 -17.86 -17.64
C LYS A 236 -24.95 -17.84 -16.69
N TYR A 237 -25.98 -17.07 -16.98
CA TYR A 237 -27.16 -16.99 -16.13
C TYR A 237 -28.46 -16.95 -16.94
N LYS A 238 -29.50 -17.53 -16.34
CA LYS A 238 -30.89 -17.36 -16.70
C LYS A 238 -31.60 -16.80 -15.48
N VAL A 239 -32.34 -15.70 -15.63
CA VAL A 239 -33.03 -15.01 -14.54
C VAL A 239 -34.50 -14.82 -14.87
N GLY A 240 -35.36 -15.09 -13.89
CA GLY A 240 -36.82 -14.95 -13.97
C GLY A 240 -37.29 -13.92 -12.94
N PHE A 241 -38.02 -12.91 -13.40
CA PHE A 241 -38.38 -11.75 -12.59
C PHE A 241 -39.77 -11.19 -12.95
N MET A 242 -40.36 -10.47 -12.01
CA MET A 242 -41.66 -9.81 -12.15
C MET A 242 -41.50 -8.41 -12.77
N ASN A 243 -42.61 -7.84 -13.24
CA ASN A 243 -42.66 -6.49 -13.81
C ASN A 243 -42.14 -5.40 -12.85
N ASP A 244 -42.25 -5.59 -11.53
CA ASP A 244 -41.75 -4.63 -10.53
C ASP A 244 -40.28 -4.83 -10.14
N GLY A 245 -39.59 -5.76 -10.81
CA GLY A 245 -38.17 -6.01 -10.60
C GLY A 245 -37.84 -7.06 -9.53
N ARG A 246 -38.83 -7.66 -8.85
CA ARG A 246 -38.57 -8.80 -7.96
C ARG A 246 -38.06 -10.02 -8.74
N ILE A 247 -36.91 -10.55 -8.34
CA ILE A 247 -36.32 -11.76 -8.91
C ILE A 247 -36.86 -12.98 -8.17
N MET A 248 -37.47 -13.90 -8.90
CA MET A 248 -38.09 -15.10 -8.34
C MET A 248 -37.28 -16.36 -8.61
N ALA A 249 -36.49 -16.37 -9.69
CA ALA A 249 -35.68 -17.51 -10.10
C ALA A 249 -34.33 -17.07 -10.71
N ALA A 250 -33.26 -17.76 -10.36
CA ALA A 250 -31.98 -17.64 -11.05
C ALA A 250 -31.28 -19.00 -11.18
N ASP A 251 -30.78 -19.30 -12.38
CA ASP A 251 -29.96 -20.48 -12.69
C ASP A 251 -28.62 -20.00 -13.25
N MET A 252 -27.54 -20.23 -12.51
CA MET A 252 -26.22 -19.68 -12.77
C MET A 252 -25.17 -20.79 -12.90
N GLN A 253 -24.30 -20.66 -13.89
CA GLN A 253 -23.20 -21.57 -14.17
C GLN A 253 -21.89 -20.79 -14.26
N TYR A 254 -20.89 -21.20 -13.49
CA TYR A 254 -19.57 -20.60 -13.45
C TYR A 254 -18.52 -21.57 -13.99
N TYR A 255 -17.67 -21.07 -14.89
CA TYR A 255 -16.48 -21.74 -15.40
C TYR A 255 -15.26 -20.91 -15.06
N THR A 256 -14.34 -21.48 -14.30
CA THR A 256 -13.20 -20.77 -13.72
C THR A 256 -11.92 -21.31 -14.35
N ASN A 257 -11.10 -20.47 -14.99
CA ASN A 257 -9.85 -20.94 -15.60
C ASN A 257 -8.80 -21.22 -14.50
N ALA A 258 -8.55 -22.49 -14.21
CA ALA A 258 -7.62 -22.93 -13.17
C ALA A 258 -6.15 -22.96 -13.62
N GLY A 259 -5.90 -23.00 -14.93
CA GLY A 259 -4.56 -23.24 -15.47
C GLY A 259 -4.19 -24.72 -15.45
N ASN A 260 -2.89 -25.01 -15.42
CA ASN A 260 -2.35 -26.34 -15.67
C ASN A 260 -2.34 -27.30 -14.47
N THR A 261 -2.32 -26.77 -13.24
CA THR A 261 -2.39 -27.54 -11.97
C THR A 261 -3.55 -27.06 -11.10
N VAL A 262 -3.99 -27.91 -10.17
CA VAL A 262 -5.23 -27.71 -9.42
C VAL A 262 -5.17 -26.53 -8.44
N ASP A 263 -4.03 -26.36 -7.76
CA ASP A 263 -3.83 -25.38 -6.68
C ASP A 263 -5.04 -25.30 -5.73
N GLU A 264 -5.48 -24.10 -5.37
CA GLU A 264 -6.68 -23.84 -4.56
C GLU A 264 -7.96 -23.69 -5.40
N SER A 265 -7.93 -24.03 -6.69
CA SER A 265 -9.01 -23.73 -7.65
C SER A 265 -10.39 -24.33 -7.28
N PRO A 266 -10.50 -25.58 -6.80
CA PRO A 266 -11.79 -26.11 -6.33
C PRO A 266 -12.37 -25.29 -5.17
N LEU A 267 -11.54 -24.82 -4.24
CA LEU A 267 -11.98 -23.98 -3.11
C LEU A 267 -12.46 -22.60 -3.57
N VAL A 268 -11.82 -22.04 -4.62
CA VAL A 268 -12.29 -20.80 -5.24
C VAL A 268 -13.68 -20.97 -5.85
N VAL A 269 -13.94 -22.10 -6.52
CA VAL A 269 -15.26 -22.44 -7.07
C VAL A 269 -16.30 -22.62 -5.95
N GLU A 270 -15.94 -23.28 -4.86
CA GLU A 270 -16.78 -23.41 -3.67
C GLU A 270 -17.15 -22.03 -3.09
N LYS A 271 -16.17 -21.15 -2.93
CA LYS A 271 -16.38 -19.79 -2.42
C LYS A 271 -17.23 -18.94 -3.37
N ILE A 272 -17.10 -19.12 -4.70
CA ILE A 272 -17.98 -18.50 -5.69
C ILE A 272 -19.44 -18.89 -5.39
N LEU A 273 -19.72 -20.19 -5.29
CA LEU A 273 -21.08 -20.71 -5.07
C LEU A 273 -21.68 -20.32 -3.72
N LEU A 274 -20.87 -20.14 -2.69
CA LEU A 274 -21.34 -19.67 -1.38
C LEU A 274 -21.66 -18.16 -1.34
N HIS A 275 -21.33 -17.40 -2.39
CA HIS A 275 -21.59 -15.94 -2.46
C HIS A 275 -22.45 -15.51 -3.67
N ILE A 276 -23.05 -16.45 -4.39
CA ILE A 276 -23.90 -16.17 -5.57
C ILE A 276 -25.19 -15.40 -5.25
N ASP A 277 -25.50 -15.18 -3.97
CA ASP A 277 -26.62 -14.40 -3.47
C ASP A 277 -26.25 -12.93 -3.19
N ASN A 278 -24.98 -12.65 -2.88
CA ASN A 278 -24.52 -11.38 -2.31
C ASN A 278 -25.49 -10.82 -1.25
N ALA A 279 -26.15 -9.71 -1.55
CA ALA A 279 -27.05 -8.98 -0.67
C ALA A 279 -28.53 -9.33 -0.90
N TYR A 280 -28.83 -10.26 -1.81
CA TYR A 280 -30.15 -10.42 -2.41
C TYR A 280 -30.81 -11.75 -2.04
N ASN A 281 -32.08 -11.68 -1.65
CA ASN A 281 -32.89 -12.86 -1.40
C ASN A 281 -33.52 -13.37 -2.69
N ILE A 282 -32.88 -14.32 -3.35
CA ILE A 282 -33.44 -15.03 -4.51
C ILE A 282 -34.14 -16.30 -4.00
N PRO A 283 -35.49 -16.40 -4.09
CA PRO A 283 -36.22 -17.51 -3.47
C PRO A 283 -35.91 -18.87 -4.10
N ASN A 284 -35.73 -18.91 -5.42
CA ASN A 284 -35.38 -20.10 -6.17
C ASN A 284 -34.04 -19.87 -6.88
N LEU A 285 -32.98 -20.48 -6.40
CA LEU A 285 -31.61 -20.22 -6.86
C LEU A 285 -30.88 -21.53 -7.08
N ARG A 286 -30.30 -21.70 -8.26
CA ARG A 286 -29.38 -22.81 -8.56
C ARG A 286 -28.06 -22.27 -9.05
N GLY A 287 -26.97 -22.71 -8.43
CA GLY A 287 -25.61 -22.39 -8.81
C GLY A 287 -24.82 -23.66 -9.13
N ARG A 288 -24.03 -23.63 -10.21
CA ARG A 288 -23.11 -24.69 -10.61
C ARG A 288 -21.74 -24.11 -10.92
N GLY A 289 -20.69 -24.81 -10.55
CA GLY A 289 -19.32 -24.32 -10.69
C GLY A 289 -18.33 -25.42 -11.08
N ALA A 290 -17.38 -25.07 -11.96
CA ALA A 290 -16.29 -25.96 -12.36
C ALA A 290 -14.95 -25.21 -12.50
N ALA A 291 -13.87 -25.87 -12.06
CA ALA A 291 -12.50 -25.43 -12.27
C ALA A 291 -11.99 -26.04 -13.59
N CYS A 292 -11.86 -25.23 -14.63
CA CYS A 292 -11.43 -25.63 -15.97
C CYS A 292 -9.91 -25.78 -16.03
N ARG A 293 -9.44 -26.96 -16.43
CA ARG A 293 -8.01 -27.23 -16.64
C ARG A 293 -7.59 -26.74 -18.02
N THR A 294 -6.57 -25.89 -18.07
CA THR A 294 -6.03 -25.30 -19.31
C THR A 294 -4.50 -25.40 -19.35
N ASN A 295 -3.89 -24.97 -20.44
CA ASN A 295 -2.45 -24.92 -20.65
C ASN A 295 -1.84 -23.55 -20.35
N LEU A 296 -2.45 -22.80 -19.44
CA LEU A 296 -1.93 -21.56 -18.87
C LEU A 296 -1.30 -21.83 -17.50
N PRO A 297 -0.47 -20.91 -16.96
CA PRO A 297 0.00 -21.00 -15.58
C PRO A 297 -1.15 -21.22 -14.61
N SER A 298 -0.94 -22.11 -13.63
CA SER A 298 -1.92 -22.38 -12.58
C SER A 298 -2.26 -21.09 -11.83
N ASN A 299 -3.54 -20.75 -11.80
CA ASN A 299 -4.05 -19.63 -11.02
C ASN A 299 -4.22 -20.05 -9.55
N THR A 300 -4.14 -19.08 -8.65
CA THR A 300 -4.12 -19.33 -7.20
C THR A 300 -5.03 -18.37 -6.44
N ALA A 301 -5.03 -18.45 -5.12
CA ALA A 301 -5.73 -17.52 -4.25
C ALA A 301 -5.40 -16.07 -4.59
N PHE A 302 -6.43 -15.23 -4.64
CA PHE A 302 -6.28 -13.78 -4.66
C PHE A 302 -7.25 -13.18 -3.66
N ARG A 303 -6.90 -12.08 -2.99
CA ARG A 303 -7.80 -11.25 -2.16
C ARG A 303 -9.26 -11.26 -2.66
N GLY A 304 -10.16 -11.82 -1.84
CA GLY A 304 -11.57 -12.03 -2.16
C GLY A 304 -11.93 -13.46 -2.55
N PHE A 305 -10.96 -14.27 -2.97
CA PHE A 305 -11.04 -15.72 -3.14
C PHE A 305 -12.26 -16.21 -3.95
N GLY A 306 -12.51 -15.64 -5.13
CA GLY A 306 -13.68 -16.02 -5.97
C GLY A 306 -14.93 -15.17 -5.74
N VAL A 307 -15.08 -14.55 -4.56
CA VAL A 307 -16.22 -13.67 -4.26
C VAL A 307 -16.34 -12.49 -5.24
N PRO A 308 -15.24 -11.78 -5.59
CA PRO A 308 -15.28 -10.71 -6.59
C PRO A 308 -15.84 -11.17 -7.94
N GLN A 309 -15.55 -12.40 -8.35
CA GLN A 309 -16.04 -12.98 -9.61
C GLN A 309 -17.51 -13.41 -9.53
N SER A 310 -17.90 -14.05 -8.42
CA SER A 310 -19.28 -14.48 -8.16
C SER A 310 -20.24 -13.31 -8.20
N ILE A 311 -19.95 -12.29 -7.39
CA ILE A 311 -20.85 -11.15 -7.23
C ILE A 311 -20.87 -10.29 -8.49
N MET A 312 -19.78 -10.22 -9.26
CA MET A 312 -19.78 -9.46 -10.51
C MET A 312 -20.78 -10.01 -11.54
N VAL A 313 -20.87 -11.33 -11.71
CA VAL A 313 -21.85 -11.97 -12.61
C VAL A 313 -23.27 -11.70 -12.13
N LEU A 314 -23.51 -11.83 -10.82
CA LEU A 314 -24.81 -11.54 -10.19
C LEU A 314 -25.24 -10.08 -10.37
N GLU A 315 -24.33 -9.14 -10.17
CA GLU A 315 -24.60 -7.70 -10.30
C GLU A 315 -24.79 -7.28 -11.76
N ASN A 316 -24.11 -7.94 -12.69
CA ASN A 316 -24.40 -7.79 -14.11
C ASN A 316 -25.81 -8.27 -14.45
N MET A 317 -26.21 -9.44 -13.93
CA MET A 317 -27.58 -9.97 -14.08
C MET A 317 -28.63 -8.99 -13.55
N LEU A 318 -28.41 -8.40 -12.37
CA LEU A 318 -29.31 -7.37 -11.80
C LEU A 318 -29.39 -6.10 -12.67
N ASN A 319 -28.26 -5.66 -13.23
CA ASN A 319 -28.26 -4.52 -14.17
C ASN A 319 -29.03 -4.86 -15.46
N ASP A 320 -28.90 -6.08 -15.98
CA ASP A 320 -29.64 -6.50 -17.16
C ASP A 320 -31.15 -6.51 -16.89
N VAL A 321 -31.59 -7.02 -15.74
CA VAL A 321 -33.00 -6.95 -15.31
C VAL A 321 -33.49 -5.50 -15.28
N ALA A 322 -32.69 -4.60 -14.70
CA ALA A 322 -33.00 -3.16 -14.67
C ALA A 322 -33.15 -2.58 -16.08
N MET A 323 -32.25 -2.93 -17.01
CA MET A 323 -32.29 -2.48 -18.40
C MET A 323 -33.46 -3.07 -19.21
N VAL A 324 -33.85 -4.33 -18.95
CA VAL A 324 -35.03 -4.95 -19.59
C VAL A 324 -36.30 -4.23 -19.19
N LEU A 325 -36.44 -3.88 -17.90
CA LEU A 325 -37.64 -3.20 -17.39
C LEU A 325 -37.60 -1.68 -17.59
N GLY A 326 -36.44 -1.09 -17.89
CA GLY A 326 -36.27 0.36 -17.92
C GLY A 326 -36.32 1.01 -16.53
N HIS A 327 -36.02 0.26 -15.47
CA HIS A 327 -35.99 0.75 -14.09
C HIS A 327 -34.57 1.13 -13.63
N PRO A 328 -34.41 2.07 -12.68
CA PRO A 328 -33.12 2.34 -12.07
C PRO A 328 -32.54 1.12 -11.35
N ALA A 329 -31.27 0.81 -11.61
CA ALA A 329 -30.63 -0.39 -11.07
C ALA A 329 -30.55 -0.41 -9.54
N ASP A 330 -30.49 0.75 -8.87
CA ASP A 330 -30.51 0.79 -7.39
C ASP A 330 -31.86 0.36 -6.81
N GLN A 331 -32.97 0.57 -7.52
CA GLN A 331 -34.29 0.12 -7.09
C GLN A 331 -34.44 -1.40 -7.23
N ILE A 332 -33.91 -1.97 -8.32
CA ILE A 332 -33.86 -3.44 -8.50
C ILE A 332 -33.02 -4.11 -7.42
N ARG A 333 -31.90 -3.48 -7.00
CA ARG A 333 -31.12 -3.96 -5.87
C ARG A 333 -31.91 -3.90 -4.57
N GLU A 334 -32.55 -2.77 -4.30
CA GLU A 334 -33.22 -2.49 -3.03
C GLU A 334 -34.45 -3.37 -2.77
N ILE A 335 -35.23 -3.66 -3.82
CA ILE A 335 -36.42 -4.54 -3.72
C ILE A 335 -36.04 -6.01 -3.48
N ASN A 336 -34.88 -6.45 -3.98
CA ASN A 336 -34.40 -7.82 -3.83
C ASN A 336 -33.49 -8.02 -2.62
N MET A 337 -33.08 -6.96 -1.92
CA MET A 337 -32.17 -7.04 -0.79
C MET A 337 -32.80 -7.80 0.39
N TYR A 338 -32.00 -8.58 1.13
CA TYR A 338 -32.46 -9.30 2.32
C TYR A 338 -33.15 -8.38 3.35
N GLN A 339 -34.20 -8.88 4.00
CA GLN A 339 -35.01 -8.15 4.98
C GLN A 339 -35.34 -9.02 6.20
N GLY A 340 -35.31 -8.42 7.40
CA GLY A 340 -35.54 -9.14 8.65
C GLY A 340 -34.57 -10.31 8.87
N PRO A 341 -34.68 -11.07 9.98
CA PRO A 341 -33.96 -12.33 10.12
C PRO A 341 -34.14 -13.19 8.86
N SER A 342 -33.02 -13.56 8.25
CA SER A 342 -32.96 -14.13 6.91
C SER A 342 -32.14 -15.41 6.89
N VAL A 343 -32.35 -16.23 5.86
CA VAL A 343 -31.62 -17.48 5.62
C VAL A 343 -30.97 -17.44 4.24
N THR A 344 -29.66 -17.70 4.22
CA THR A 344 -28.89 -17.86 2.98
C THR A 344 -29.34 -19.09 2.18
N HIS A 345 -28.88 -19.22 0.94
CA HIS A 345 -29.17 -20.38 0.09
C HIS A 345 -28.56 -21.70 0.56
N TYR A 346 -27.60 -21.66 1.49
CA TYR A 346 -27.03 -22.83 2.17
C TYR A 346 -27.54 -23.02 3.60
N GLY A 347 -28.65 -22.36 3.97
CA GLY A 347 -29.33 -22.62 5.26
C GLY A 347 -28.75 -21.90 6.48
N LEU A 348 -27.77 -21.00 6.31
CA LEU A 348 -27.26 -20.19 7.43
C LEU A 348 -28.19 -19.01 7.73
N GLU A 349 -28.69 -18.94 8.96
CA GLU A 349 -29.44 -17.81 9.52
C GLU A 349 -28.52 -16.61 9.81
N PHE A 350 -29.00 -15.40 9.51
CA PHE A 350 -28.30 -14.16 9.81
C PHE A 350 -29.26 -12.95 9.86
N SER A 351 -28.77 -11.82 10.39
CA SER A 351 -29.47 -10.53 10.33
C SER A 351 -28.85 -9.60 9.27
N PRO A 352 -29.62 -9.11 8.29
CA PRO A 352 -29.19 -8.15 7.28
C PRO A 352 -29.36 -6.68 7.75
N GLU A 353 -29.67 -6.42 9.01
CA GLU A 353 -29.93 -5.05 9.50
C GLU A 353 -28.77 -4.09 9.19
N ASN A 354 -27.53 -4.50 9.49
CA ASN A 354 -26.35 -3.68 9.21
C ASN A 354 -26.05 -3.54 7.71
N LEU A 355 -26.46 -4.50 6.88
CA LEU A 355 -26.39 -4.38 5.41
C LEU A 355 -27.28 -3.22 4.93
N ARG A 356 -28.54 -3.18 5.41
CA ARG A 356 -29.49 -2.11 5.10
C ARG A 356 -29.00 -0.76 5.63
N ARG A 357 -28.50 -0.71 6.87
CA ARG A 357 -27.91 0.50 7.45
C ARG A 357 -26.73 1.02 6.63
N CYS A 358 -25.84 0.14 6.15
CA CYS A 358 -24.74 0.55 5.27
C CYS A 358 -25.26 1.15 3.96
N TRP A 359 -26.26 0.51 3.34
CA TRP A 359 -26.89 0.99 2.11
C TRP A 359 -27.51 2.38 2.29
N ASP A 360 -28.36 2.55 3.31
CA ASP A 360 -29.08 3.80 3.59
C ASP A 360 -28.11 4.93 3.93
N GLN A 361 -27.11 4.66 4.78
CA GLN A 361 -26.08 5.65 5.10
C GLN A 361 -25.24 6.00 3.88
N CYS A 362 -24.92 5.04 3.02
CA CYS A 362 -24.17 5.31 1.79
C CYS A 362 -24.99 6.19 0.83
N LYS A 363 -26.28 5.90 0.63
CA LYS A 363 -27.20 6.76 -0.13
C LYS A 363 -27.27 8.18 0.45
N GLY A 364 -27.39 8.30 1.77
CA GLY A 364 -27.44 9.59 2.46
C GLY A 364 -26.14 10.40 2.39
N LYS A 365 -24.98 9.78 2.66
CA LYS A 365 -23.66 10.44 2.64
C LYS A 365 -23.20 10.84 1.24
N SER A 366 -23.56 10.04 0.24
CA SER A 366 -23.25 10.34 -1.17
C SER A 366 -24.19 11.37 -1.80
N ASP A 367 -25.34 11.66 -1.16
CA ASP A 367 -26.44 12.43 -1.74
C ASP A 367 -26.93 11.83 -3.08
N TYR A 368 -27.07 10.49 -3.11
CA TYR A 368 -27.28 9.69 -4.32
C TYR A 368 -28.34 10.28 -5.27
N ALA A 369 -29.50 10.66 -4.74
CA ALA A 369 -30.61 11.15 -5.54
C ALA A 369 -30.30 12.48 -6.24
N ALA A 370 -29.63 13.42 -5.56
CA ALA A 370 -29.23 14.68 -6.18
C ALA A 370 -28.15 14.46 -7.24
N ARG A 371 -27.20 13.55 -6.97
CA ARG A 371 -26.13 13.22 -7.91
C ARG A 371 -26.63 12.52 -9.17
N ARG A 372 -27.58 11.59 -9.03
CA ARG A 372 -28.27 10.96 -10.17
C ARG A 372 -28.89 12.02 -11.08
N ARG A 373 -29.71 12.93 -10.53
CA ARG A 373 -30.31 14.03 -11.31
C ARG A 373 -29.26 14.92 -11.97
N ALA A 374 -28.14 15.19 -11.30
CA ALA A 374 -27.05 15.97 -11.86
C ALA A 374 -26.34 15.25 -13.02
N ALA A 375 -26.12 13.93 -12.91
CA ALA A 375 -25.57 13.11 -13.98
C ALA A 375 -26.52 13.07 -15.19
N ASP A 376 -27.83 12.88 -14.97
CA ASP A 376 -28.83 12.87 -16.04
C ASP A 376 -28.87 14.21 -16.78
N ARG A 377 -28.83 15.32 -16.05
CA ARG A 377 -28.74 16.67 -16.64
C ARG A 377 -27.46 16.85 -17.45
N PHE A 378 -26.31 16.47 -16.88
CA PHE A 378 -25.03 16.51 -17.60
C PHE A 378 -25.09 15.69 -18.90
N ASN A 379 -25.73 14.51 -18.87
CA ASN A 379 -25.89 13.65 -20.03
C ASN A 379 -26.79 14.24 -21.11
N GLN A 380 -27.79 15.04 -20.76
CA GLN A 380 -28.61 15.79 -21.72
C GLN A 380 -27.83 16.92 -22.38
N ASP A 381 -26.96 17.58 -21.62
CA ASP A 381 -26.18 18.74 -22.09
C ASP A 381 -24.91 18.34 -22.88
N ASN A 382 -24.47 17.07 -22.80
CA ASN A 382 -23.19 16.62 -23.36
C ASN A 382 -23.34 15.34 -24.19
N ARG A 383 -23.10 15.43 -25.51
CA ARG A 383 -23.17 14.28 -26.44
C ARG A 383 -22.03 13.28 -26.26
N TRP A 384 -20.79 13.78 -26.21
CA TRP A 384 -19.56 12.96 -26.28
C TRP A 384 -18.88 12.73 -24.94
N LYS A 385 -19.44 13.28 -23.88
CA LYS A 385 -19.03 13.02 -22.50
C LYS A 385 -20.26 12.66 -21.71
N LYS A 386 -20.22 11.55 -20.98
CA LYS A 386 -21.33 11.10 -20.14
C LYS A 386 -20.87 10.91 -18.71
N ARG A 387 -21.75 11.18 -17.77
CA ARG A 387 -21.61 10.79 -16.38
C ARG A 387 -22.47 9.58 -16.10
N GLY A 388 -21.94 8.69 -15.29
CA GLY A 388 -22.69 7.57 -14.77
C GLY A 388 -22.50 7.48 -13.27
N VAL A 389 -23.54 7.00 -12.59
CA VAL A 389 -23.48 6.75 -11.16
C VAL A 389 -23.99 5.36 -10.84
N ALA A 390 -23.37 4.72 -9.85
CA ALA A 390 -23.78 3.41 -9.38
C ALA A 390 -23.59 3.30 -7.87
N ILE A 391 -24.44 2.49 -7.25
CA ILE A 391 -24.30 2.08 -5.86
C ILE A 391 -24.44 0.56 -5.77
N VAL A 392 -23.51 -0.09 -5.08
CA VAL A 392 -23.45 -1.56 -4.96
C VAL A 392 -23.30 -1.96 -3.49
N PRO A 393 -24.03 -2.99 -3.02
CA PRO A 393 -23.88 -3.54 -1.67
C PRO A 393 -22.89 -4.71 -1.64
N ILE A 394 -22.46 -5.10 -0.44
CA ILE A 394 -21.74 -6.36 -0.22
C ILE A 394 -22.17 -7.05 1.08
N LYS A 395 -22.38 -8.37 0.99
CA LYS A 395 -22.34 -9.33 2.11
C LYS A 395 -21.15 -10.29 1.89
N TYR A 396 -20.18 -10.27 2.80
CA TYR A 396 -18.97 -11.12 2.69
C TYR A 396 -18.82 -12.05 3.89
N GLY A 397 -18.70 -13.35 3.65
CA GLY A 397 -18.51 -14.37 4.68
C GLY A 397 -17.04 -14.52 5.12
N ILE A 398 -16.80 -14.41 6.44
CA ILE A 398 -15.46 -14.45 7.05
C ILE A 398 -15.15 -15.83 7.66
N ALA A 399 -13.85 -16.18 7.65
CA ALA A 399 -13.25 -17.46 8.06
C ALA A 399 -13.26 -18.55 6.96
N PHE A 400 -12.60 -19.68 7.25
CA PHE A 400 -12.52 -20.84 6.37
C PHE A 400 -13.71 -21.78 6.62
N ALA A 401 -14.25 -22.37 5.55
CA ALA A 401 -15.29 -23.40 5.67
C ALA A 401 -14.71 -24.69 6.26
N GLU A 402 -13.42 -24.98 6.02
CA GLU A 402 -12.67 -26.06 6.63
C GLU A 402 -12.28 -25.68 8.06
N SER A 403 -13.06 -26.15 9.04
CA SER A 403 -12.89 -25.85 10.49
C SER A 403 -11.44 -25.84 10.99
N PHE A 404 -10.64 -26.83 10.59
CA PHE A 404 -9.27 -26.99 11.11
C PHE A 404 -8.33 -25.84 10.73
N LEU A 405 -8.68 -25.03 9.72
CA LEU A 405 -7.91 -23.85 9.31
C LEU A 405 -8.21 -22.60 10.18
N ASN A 406 -9.21 -22.65 11.06
CA ASN A 406 -9.64 -21.52 11.88
C ASN A 406 -8.94 -21.46 13.26
N GLN A 407 -7.95 -22.31 13.49
CA GLN A 407 -7.17 -22.34 14.72
C GLN A 407 -5.95 -21.40 14.66
N ALA A 408 -5.47 -20.95 15.82
CA ALA A 408 -4.25 -20.16 15.93
C ALA A 408 -3.55 -20.38 17.28
N ALA A 409 -2.24 -20.13 17.30
CA ALA A 409 -1.40 -20.24 18.48
C ALA A 409 -0.50 -19.01 18.64
N ALA A 410 -0.07 -18.77 19.89
CA ALA A 410 0.85 -17.71 20.27
C ALA A 410 1.79 -18.18 21.38
N LEU A 411 2.96 -17.53 21.48
CA LEU A 411 3.94 -17.70 22.55
C LEU A 411 4.30 -16.31 23.08
N VAL A 412 4.16 -16.12 24.40
CA VAL A 412 4.45 -14.84 25.06
C VAL A 412 5.46 -15.06 26.19
N HIS A 413 6.51 -14.24 26.17
CA HIS A 413 7.53 -14.19 27.20
C HIS A 413 7.53 -12.83 27.90
N VAL A 414 7.66 -12.82 29.22
CA VAL A 414 7.94 -11.62 30.01
C VAL A 414 9.35 -11.74 30.59
N TYR A 415 10.25 -10.86 30.16
CA TYR A 415 11.62 -10.81 30.65
C TYR A 415 11.70 -10.11 32.01
N LYS A 416 12.82 -10.30 32.72
CA LYS A 416 13.02 -9.80 34.10
C LYS A 416 12.97 -8.28 34.22
N ASP A 417 13.25 -7.57 33.12
CA ASP A 417 13.16 -6.11 33.02
C ASP A 417 11.73 -5.61 32.75
N GLY A 418 10.76 -6.52 32.64
CA GLY A 418 9.38 -6.22 32.32
C GLY A 418 9.08 -6.11 30.82
N SER A 419 10.07 -6.23 29.94
CA SER A 419 9.81 -6.28 28.50
C SER A 419 9.08 -7.57 28.12
N VAL A 420 8.21 -7.50 27.11
CA VAL A 420 7.36 -8.61 26.67
C VAL A 420 7.64 -8.91 25.21
N LEU A 421 8.00 -10.15 24.90
CA LEU A 421 8.13 -10.65 23.53
C LEU A 421 6.93 -11.52 23.18
N VAL A 422 6.24 -11.17 22.11
CA VAL A 422 5.08 -11.89 21.58
C VAL A 422 5.47 -12.51 20.23
N SER A 423 5.16 -13.80 20.06
CA SER A 423 5.17 -14.51 18.78
C SER A 423 3.80 -15.15 18.53
N HIS A 424 3.36 -15.22 17.28
CA HIS A 424 2.10 -15.83 16.87
C HIS A 424 2.20 -16.39 15.45
N GLY A 425 1.27 -17.27 15.07
CA GLY A 425 1.32 -17.96 13.77
C GLY A 425 1.03 -17.10 12.54
N GLY A 426 0.32 -15.98 12.69
CA GLY A 426 0.03 -15.08 11.58
C GLY A 426 1.23 -14.25 11.10
N THR A 427 1.28 -13.91 9.81
CA THR A 427 2.38 -13.16 9.15
C THR A 427 2.00 -11.71 8.83
N GLU A 428 2.98 -10.80 8.93
CA GLU A 428 2.82 -9.38 8.56
C GLU A 428 3.09 -9.16 7.07
N MET A 429 2.09 -8.66 6.34
CA MET A 429 2.16 -8.39 4.90
C MET A 429 1.69 -6.97 4.52
N GLY A 430 1.68 -6.05 5.50
CA GLY A 430 1.24 -4.67 5.36
C GLY A 430 -0.17 -4.40 5.89
N GLN A 431 -0.88 -5.42 6.36
CA GLN A 431 -2.21 -5.31 6.99
C GLN A 431 -2.16 -4.90 8.47
N GLY A 432 -0.96 -4.80 9.05
CA GLY A 432 -0.77 -4.35 10.43
C GLY A 432 -1.18 -5.39 11.46
N LEU A 433 -1.04 -6.67 11.14
CA LEU A 433 -1.38 -7.77 12.05
C LEU A 433 -0.55 -7.70 13.33
N HIS A 434 0.78 -7.52 13.22
CA HIS A 434 1.64 -7.44 14.40
C HIS A 434 1.28 -6.24 15.29
N THR A 435 0.92 -5.11 14.69
CA THR A 435 0.47 -3.94 15.46
C THR A 435 -0.82 -4.24 16.23
N LYS A 436 -1.80 -4.90 15.60
CA LYS A 436 -3.03 -5.31 16.29
C LYS A 436 -2.75 -6.31 17.42
N MET A 437 -1.82 -7.24 17.24
CA MET A 437 -1.45 -8.19 18.30
C MET A 437 -0.74 -7.50 19.47
N GLN A 438 0.08 -6.50 19.21
CA GLN A 438 0.68 -5.64 20.24
C GLN A 438 -0.40 -4.88 21.03
N GLN A 439 -1.42 -4.35 20.37
CA GLN A 439 -2.56 -3.68 21.01
C GLN A 439 -3.39 -4.65 21.87
N VAL A 440 -3.62 -5.88 21.40
CA VAL A 440 -4.27 -6.94 22.18
C VAL A 440 -3.45 -7.26 23.44
N ALA A 441 -2.15 -7.52 23.30
CA ALA A 441 -1.28 -7.82 24.42
C ALA A 441 -1.21 -6.66 25.44
N SER A 442 -1.13 -5.41 24.96
CA SER A 442 -1.13 -4.21 25.80
C SER A 442 -2.38 -4.12 26.65
N ARG A 443 -3.55 -4.36 26.05
CA ARG A 443 -4.84 -4.34 26.75
C ARG A 443 -4.95 -5.46 27.79
N GLU A 444 -4.59 -6.69 27.43
CA GLU A 444 -4.77 -7.85 28.33
C GLU A 444 -3.77 -7.87 29.48
N LEU A 445 -2.57 -7.30 29.31
CA LEU A 445 -1.56 -7.20 30.37
C LEU A 445 -1.65 -5.88 31.16
N GLY A 446 -2.40 -4.89 30.69
CA GLY A 446 -2.51 -3.58 31.34
C GLY A 446 -1.21 -2.77 31.32
N ILE A 447 -0.39 -2.90 30.27
CA ILE A 447 0.91 -2.23 30.12
C ILE A 447 1.00 -1.44 28.82
N PRO A 448 1.85 -0.40 28.73
CA PRO A 448 2.00 0.38 27.50
C PRO A 448 2.58 -0.47 26.35
N PRO A 449 2.18 -0.23 25.08
CA PRO A 449 2.69 -0.95 23.91
C PRO A 449 4.22 -0.89 23.77
N SER A 450 4.88 0.16 24.27
CA SER A 450 6.34 0.31 24.23
C SER A 450 7.10 -0.78 24.98
N LYS A 451 6.46 -1.51 25.91
CA LYS A 451 7.04 -2.67 26.60
C LYS A 451 6.87 -3.98 25.82
N ILE A 452 6.07 -3.99 24.75
CA ILE A 452 5.74 -5.19 23.99
C ILE A 452 6.41 -5.11 22.63
N TYR A 453 7.12 -6.17 22.26
CA TYR A 453 7.78 -6.30 20.98
C TYR A 453 7.35 -7.60 20.29
N ILE A 454 7.25 -7.55 18.96
CA ILE A 454 7.07 -8.73 18.11
C ILE A 454 8.27 -8.77 17.17
N SER A 455 9.05 -9.85 17.27
CA SER A 455 10.18 -10.03 16.36
C SER A 455 9.68 -10.52 15.01
N GLU A 456 9.23 -11.76 14.90
CA GLU A 456 8.86 -12.36 13.62
C GLU A 456 7.88 -13.51 13.85
N THR A 457 7.38 -14.09 12.77
CA THR A 457 6.71 -15.38 12.77
C THR A 457 7.74 -16.45 12.47
N SER A 458 7.86 -17.48 13.30
CA SER A 458 8.76 -18.61 13.03
C SER A 458 8.21 -19.94 13.55
N THR A 459 8.42 -21.01 12.77
CA THR A 459 7.91 -22.35 13.07
C THR A 459 8.55 -22.99 14.30
N ASN A 460 9.70 -22.50 14.77
CA ASN A 460 10.31 -22.95 16.03
C ASN A 460 9.67 -22.34 17.29
N THR A 461 8.97 -21.20 17.15
CA THR A 461 8.25 -20.56 18.27
C THR A 461 6.78 -20.95 18.30
N VAL A 462 6.14 -21.00 17.12
CA VAL A 462 4.74 -21.39 16.96
C VAL A 462 4.64 -22.41 15.82
N PRO A 463 4.48 -23.71 16.13
CA PRO A 463 4.38 -24.77 15.13
C PRO A 463 2.95 -24.86 14.54
N ASN A 464 2.81 -25.66 13.47
CA ASN A 464 1.50 -26.10 12.94
C ASN A 464 0.54 -24.95 12.61
N THR A 465 1.07 -23.86 12.07
CA THR A 465 0.30 -22.65 11.76
C THR A 465 -0.58 -22.84 10.53
N CYS A 466 -1.77 -22.22 10.54
CA CYS A 466 -2.61 -22.09 9.36
C CYS A 466 -2.15 -20.90 8.48
N PRO A 467 -2.48 -20.88 7.17
CA PRO A 467 -2.12 -19.76 6.31
C PRO A 467 -2.76 -18.45 6.79
N SER A 468 -2.02 -17.35 6.68
CA SER A 468 -2.53 -16.00 6.98
C SER A 468 -3.46 -15.51 5.86
N ALA A 469 -4.73 -15.94 5.89
CA ALA A 469 -5.74 -15.66 4.85
C ALA A 469 -7.19 -15.60 5.41
N ALA A 470 -8.19 -15.66 4.53
CA ALA A 470 -9.64 -15.65 4.81
C ALA A 470 -10.16 -14.46 5.65
N SER A 471 -9.41 -13.36 5.69
CA SER A 471 -9.67 -12.18 6.53
C SER A 471 -9.84 -12.51 8.02
N TYR A 472 -9.30 -13.65 8.48
CA TYR A 472 -9.49 -14.17 9.84
C TYR A 472 -8.23 -14.09 10.72
N GLY A 473 -7.13 -13.56 10.17
CA GLY A 473 -5.84 -13.50 10.85
C GLY A 473 -5.86 -12.72 12.17
N THR A 474 -6.49 -11.54 12.22
CA THR A 474 -6.61 -10.75 13.47
C THR A 474 -7.46 -11.46 14.50
N ASP A 475 -8.57 -12.07 14.09
CA ASP A 475 -9.49 -12.74 15.00
C ASP A 475 -8.81 -13.95 15.66
N ALA A 476 -8.27 -14.86 14.85
CA ALA A 476 -7.69 -16.10 15.35
C ALA A 476 -6.43 -15.82 16.20
N ASN A 477 -5.46 -15.07 15.65
CA ASN A 477 -4.21 -14.79 16.37
C ASN A 477 -4.45 -13.86 17.57
N GLY A 478 -5.41 -12.93 17.46
CA GLY A 478 -5.79 -12.06 18.57
C GLY A 478 -6.31 -12.85 19.76
N MET A 479 -7.18 -13.83 19.50
CA MET A 479 -7.68 -14.73 20.55
C MET A 479 -6.57 -15.59 21.16
N ALA A 480 -5.61 -16.07 20.36
CA ALA A 480 -4.46 -16.83 20.86
C ALA A 480 -3.53 -15.96 21.73
N VAL A 481 -3.19 -14.75 21.30
CA VAL A 481 -2.38 -13.79 22.08
C VAL A 481 -3.09 -13.41 23.37
N ARG A 482 -4.41 -13.14 23.30
CA ARG A 482 -5.25 -12.87 24.47
C ARG A 482 -5.18 -14.01 25.48
N ASN A 483 -5.31 -15.26 25.04
CA ASN A 483 -5.23 -16.43 25.90
C ASN A 483 -3.87 -16.57 26.61
N ALA A 484 -2.76 -16.34 25.90
CA ALA A 484 -1.42 -16.35 26.50
C ALA A 484 -1.26 -15.22 27.55
N CYS A 485 -1.70 -14.01 27.22
CA CYS A 485 -1.62 -12.86 28.11
C CYS A 485 -2.46 -13.04 29.38
N GLN A 486 -3.68 -13.55 29.26
CA GLN A 486 -4.53 -13.86 30.40
C GLN A 486 -3.93 -14.92 31.32
N THR A 487 -3.30 -15.94 30.75
CA THR A 487 -2.59 -16.97 31.52
C THR A 487 -1.45 -16.35 32.35
N LEU A 488 -0.64 -15.49 31.73
CA LEU A 488 0.44 -14.77 32.44
C LEU A 488 -0.12 -13.84 33.51
N TYR A 489 -1.16 -13.08 33.18
CA TYR A 489 -1.78 -12.13 34.10
C TYR A 489 -2.38 -12.84 35.33
N GLN A 490 -3.03 -13.99 35.13
CA GLN A 490 -3.53 -14.85 36.23
C GLN A 490 -2.40 -15.38 37.11
N ARG A 491 -1.27 -15.83 36.53
CA ARG A 491 -0.09 -16.27 37.33
C ARG A 491 0.48 -15.15 38.20
N LEU A 492 0.38 -13.89 37.74
CA LEU A 492 0.83 -12.72 38.48
C LEU A 492 -0.18 -12.24 39.54
N GLU A 493 -1.42 -12.76 39.56
CA GLU A 493 -2.47 -12.31 40.48
C GLU A 493 -2.05 -12.36 41.96
N PRO A 494 -1.43 -13.44 42.50
CA PRO A 494 -1.01 -13.46 43.91
C PRO A 494 0.04 -12.39 44.24
N ILE A 495 0.93 -12.06 43.30
CA ILE A 495 1.95 -11.01 43.45
C ILE A 495 1.29 -9.63 43.42
N ARG A 496 0.35 -9.41 42.49
CA ARG A 496 -0.44 -8.18 42.38
C ARG A 496 -1.30 -7.95 43.61
N GLN A 497 -1.91 -8.98 44.19
CA GLN A 497 -2.70 -8.86 45.42
C GLN A 497 -1.83 -8.53 46.65
N LYS A 498 -0.64 -9.11 46.77
CA LYS A 498 0.31 -8.78 47.84
C LYS A 498 0.85 -7.34 47.72
N ASN A 499 1.00 -6.83 46.51
CA ASN A 499 1.47 -5.46 46.26
C ASN A 499 0.65 -4.76 45.16
N PRO A 500 -0.59 -4.31 45.42
CA PRO A 500 -1.49 -3.79 44.40
C PRO A 500 -1.03 -2.46 43.79
N LYS A 501 -0.14 -1.73 44.48
CA LYS A 501 0.47 -0.48 43.99
C LYS A 501 1.84 -0.69 43.36
N GLY A 502 2.30 -1.95 43.23
CA GLY A 502 3.58 -2.27 42.59
C GLY A 502 3.60 -1.91 41.11
N SER A 503 4.78 -1.62 40.58
CA SER A 503 4.95 -1.50 39.14
C SER A 503 4.96 -2.89 38.48
N TRP A 504 4.71 -2.92 37.17
CA TRP A 504 4.87 -4.12 36.34
C TRP A 504 6.23 -4.79 36.56
N GLU A 505 7.32 -4.02 36.54
CA GLU A 505 8.69 -4.50 36.77
C GLU A 505 8.83 -5.15 38.15
N SER A 506 8.23 -4.54 39.18
CA SER A 506 8.29 -5.08 40.54
C SER A 506 7.57 -6.42 40.65
N TRP A 507 6.41 -6.56 40.00
CA TRP A 507 5.65 -7.81 40.00
C TRP A 507 6.36 -8.91 39.24
N VAL A 508 6.94 -8.58 38.08
CA VAL A 508 7.72 -9.53 37.28
C VAL A 508 8.97 -10.00 38.02
N LYS A 509 9.70 -9.09 38.65
CA LYS A 509 10.88 -9.44 39.46
C LYS A 509 10.52 -10.31 40.67
N ALA A 510 9.42 -9.98 41.36
CA ALA A 510 8.92 -10.80 42.46
C ALA A 510 8.47 -12.19 41.98
N ALA A 511 7.75 -12.28 40.86
CA ALA A 511 7.34 -13.54 40.26
C ALA A 511 8.54 -14.44 39.93
N PHE A 512 9.63 -13.86 39.41
CA PHE A 512 10.86 -14.62 39.17
C PHE A 512 11.46 -15.19 40.46
N PHE A 513 11.53 -14.41 41.54
CA PHE A 513 12.03 -14.89 42.85
C PHE A 513 11.10 -15.93 43.48
N ASP A 514 9.79 -15.83 43.25
CA ASP A 514 8.79 -16.81 43.67
C ASP A 514 8.72 -18.03 42.71
N LYS A 515 9.63 -18.12 41.72
CA LYS A 515 9.74 -19.22 40.74
C LYS A 515 8.46 -19.43 39.91
N ILE A 516 7.71 -18.35 39.68
CA ILE A 516 6.52 -18.34 38.82
C ILE A 516 6.98 -18.22 37.36
N SER A 517 6.48 -19.12 36.50
CA SER A 517 6.83 -19.11 35.08
C SER A 517 6.25 -17.90 34.34
N LEU A 518 7.13 -17.12 33.71
CA LEU A 518 6.84 -15.92 32.91
C LEU A 518 6.84 -16.20 31.39
N SER A 519 6.63 -17.46 31.02
CA SER A 519 6.42 -17.89 29.63
C SER A 519 5.09 -18.64 29.53
N ALA A 520 4.26 -18.28 28.55
CA ALA A 520 3.00 -18.97 28.29
C ALA A 520 2.71 -19.08 26.80
N THR A 521 2.19 -20.24 26.42
CA THR A 521 1.52 -20.41 25.13
C THR A 521 0.07 -19.97 25.24
N GLY A 522 -0.50 -19.57 24.12
CA GLY A 522 -1.92 -19.32 23.97
C GLY A 522 -2.44 -20.04 22.74
N PHE A 523 -3.68 -20.52 22.81
CA PHE A 523 -4.30 -21.26 21.72
C PHE A 523 -5.75 -20.84 21.56
N TYR A 524 -6.17 -20.69 20.31
CA TYR A 524 -7.55 -20.49 19.92
C TYR A 524 -7.95 -21.59 18.95
N ARG A 525 -8.95 -22.39 19.35
CA ARG A 525 -9.46 -23.51 18.54
C ARG A 525 -10.21 -23.06 17.29
N GLY A 526 -10.85 -21.89 17.33
CA GLY A 526 -11.78 -21.47 16.29
C GLY A 526 -13.18 -22.08 16.42
N PRO A 527 -14.19 -21.50 15.73
CA PRO A 527 -15.52 -22.09 15.61
C PRO A 527 -15.51 -23.31 14.69
N ASP A 528 -16.41 -24.26 14.95
CA ASP A 528 -16.67 -25.40 14.06
C ASP A 528 -17.53 -24.95 12.86
N LEU A 529 -16.86 -24.61 11.77
CA LEU A 529 -17.44 -24.24 10.49
C LEU A 529 -17.41 -25.42 9.51
N TYR A 530 -18.43 -25.52 8.66
CA TYR A 530 -18.52 -26.61 7.69
C TYR A 530 -19.46 -26.27 6.54
N MET A 531 -19.28 -26.98 5.43
CA MET A 531 -20.23 -27.04 4.33
C MET A 531 -20.41 -28.50 3.92
N ASP A 532 -21.64 -29.00 3.96
CA ASP A 532 -22.00 -30.32 3.46
C ASP A 532 -22.50 -30.13 2.01
N TRP A 533 -21.66 -30.44 1.04
CA TRP A 533 -21.97 -30.26 -0.38
C TRP A 533 -22.99 -31.26 -0.92
N ASP A 534 -23.17 -32.42 -0.27
CA ASP A 534 -24.19 -33.39 -0.65
C ASP A 534 -25.58 -32.93 -0.20
N LYS A 535 -25.67 -32.37 1.02
CA LYS A 535 -26.90 -31.73 1.53
C LYS A 535 -27.10 -30.30 1.06
N MET A 536 -26.08 -29.69 0.45
CA MET A 536 -26.04 -28.29 0.02
C MET A 536 -26.36 -27.30 1.14
N ALA A 537 -25.97 -27.62 2.38
CA ALA A 537 -26.28 -26.82 3.56
C ALA A 537 -25.14 -26.83 4.58
N GLY A 538 -25.01 -25.75 5.36
CA GLY A 538 -24.02 -25.68 6.43
C GLY A 538 -23.82 -24.30 7.03
N ARG A 539 -22.76 -24.18 7.82
CA ARG A 539 -22.28 -22.93 8.43
C ARG A 539 -20.83 -22.70 8.01
N PRO A 540 -20.59 -22.22 6.78
CA PRO A 540 -19.23 -22.03 6.27
C PRO A 540 -18.51 -20.81 6.86
N TYR A 541 -19.22 -19.90 7.55
CA TYR A 541 -18.68 -18.63 8.02
C TYR A 541 -18.99 -18.37 9.50
N ALA A 542 -18.06 -17.69 10.17
CA ALA A 542 -18.24 -17.27 11.56
C ALA A 542 -19.25 -16.12 11.67
N TYR A 543 -19.16 -15.15 10.76
CA TYR A 543 -20.02 -13.98 10.65
C TYR A 543 -19.88 -13.34 9.25
N PHE A 544 -20.67 -12.30 8.99
CA PHE A 544 -20.60 -11.51 7.75
C PHE A 544 -20.09 -10.08 7.98
N THR A 545 -19.25 -9.60 7.08
CA THR A 545 -18.91 -8.18 6.92
C THR A 545 -19.82 -7.58 5.85
N PHE A 546 -20.42 -6.44 6.16
CA PHE A 546 -21.35 -5.76 5.25
C PHE A 546 -20.80 -4.41 4.78
N GLY A 547 -21.27 -3.94 3.64
CA GLY A 547 -20.95 -2.60 3.17
C GLY A 547 -21.76 -2.16 1.96
N ALA A 548 -21.59 -0.89 1.59
CA ALA A 548 -22.12 -0.33 0.36
C ALA A 548 -21.17 0.74 -0.18
N CYS A 549 -21.07 0.84 -1.51
CA CYS A 549 -20.22 1.80 -2.19
C CYS A 549 -20.97 2.52 -3.30
N PHE A 550 -20.95 3.84 -3.25
CA PHE A 550 -21.39 4.73 -4.33
C PHE A 550 -20.18 5.21 -5.12
N CYS A 551 -20.29 5.22 -6.45
CA CYS A 551 -19.33 5.84 -7.35
C CYS A 551 -20.02 6.70 -8.42
N GLU A 552 -19.32 7.75 -8.83
CA GLU A 552 -19.62 8.53 -10.04
C GLU A 552 -18.38 8.60 -10.92
N VAL A 553 -18.58 8.41 -12.21
CA VAL A 553 -17.54 8.57 -13.23
C VAL A 553 -17.97 9.58 -14.28
N GLU A 554 -16.98 10.20 -14.92
CA GLU A 554 -17.14 10.92 -16.19
C GLU A 554 -16.38 10.15 -17.27
N LEU A 555 -17.07 9.74 -18.33
CA LEU A 555 -16.59 8.95 -19.45
C LEU A 555 -16.49 9.83 -20.70
N ASP A 556 -15.37 9.77 -21.39
CA ASP A 556 -15.19 10.30 -22.74
C ASP A 556 -15.60 9.23 -23.76
N CYS A 557 -16.72 9.44 -24.46
CA CYS A 557 -17.30 8.45 -25.37
C CYS A 557 -16.53 8.30 -26.70
N LEU A 558 -15.57 9.18 -26.98
CA LEU A 558 -14.76 9.14 -28.20
C LEU A 558 -13.47 8.33 -28.02
N THR A 559 -12.94 8.30 -26.79
CA THR A 559 -11.67 7.65 -26.46
C THR A 559 -11.84 6.45 -25.52
N GLY A 560 -12.95 6.40 -24.79
CA GLY A 560 -13.19 5.45 -23.71
C GLY A 560 -12.46 5.78 -22.41
N ASP A 561 -11.67 6.86 -22.38
CA ASP A 561 -11.04 7.33 -21.15
C ASP A 561 -12.10 7.75 -20.13
N TYR A 562 -11.81 7.58 -18.85
CA TYR A 562 -12.75 7.91 -17.80
C TYR A 562 -12.03 8.45 -16.56
N ARG A 563 -12.77 9.20 -15.76
CA ARG A 563 -12.29 9.71 -14.47
C ARG A 563 -13.27 9.37 -13.37
N VAL A 564 -12.77 8.81 -12.27
CA VAL A 564 -13.59 8.58 -11.08
C VAL A 564 -13.70 9.90 -10.31
N VAL A 565 -14.87 10.51 -10.37
CA VAL A 565 -15.11 11.85 -9.81
C VAL A 565 -15.29 11.79 -8.31
N ARG A 566 -16.02 10.78 -7.81
CA ARG A 566 -16.29 10.61 -6.39
C ARG A 566 -16.62 9.16 -6.05
N THR A 567 -16.16 8.75 -4.88
CA THR A 567 -16.46 7.47 -4.25
C THR A 567 -16.83 7.69 -2.78
N ASP A 568 -17.91 7.07 -2.32
CA ASP A 568 -18.31 7.02 -0.91
C ASP A 568 -18.52 5.57 -0.49
N ILE A 569 -17.80 5.12 0.54
CA ILE A 569 -17.87 3.75 1.06
C ILE A 569 -18.37 3.78 2.50
N VAL A 570 -19.35 2.92 2.81
CA VAL A 570 -19.74 2.62 4.20
C VAL A 570 -19.48 1.15 4.47
N MET A 571 -18.71 0.83 5.50
CA MET A 571 -18.39 -0.55 5.91
C MET A 571 -18.80 -0.84 7.35
N ASP A 572 -19.47 -1.96 7.57
CA ASP A 572 -19.69 -2.55 8.89
C ASP A 572 -18.49 -3.41 9.29
N ILE A 573 -17.61 -2.84 10.12
CA ILE A 573 -16.43 -3.53 10.67
C ILE A 573 -16.55 -3.86 12.15
N GLY A 574 -17.77 -3.79 12.72
CA GLY A 574 -17.97 -3.89 14.16
C GLY A 574 -17.21 -2.81 14.92
N ARG A 575 -16.57 -3.20 16.03
CA ARG A 575 -15.64 -2.36 16.80
C ARG A 575 -14.21 -2.62 16.34
N SER A 576 -13.74 -1.76 15.46
CA SER A 576 -12.36 -1.81 14.95
C SER A 576 -11.33 -1.91 16.07
N VAL A 577 -10.35 -2.83 15.92
CA VAL A 577 -9.17 -2.88 16.79
C VAL A 577 -8.26 -1.69 16.52
N ASN A 578 -8.16 -1.28 15.24
CA ASN A 578 -7.34 -0.16 14.80
C ASN A 578 -7.98 0.50 13.57
N PRO A 579 -8.70 1.63 13.74
CA PRO A 579 -9.48 2.22 12.66
C PRO A 579 -8.60 2.75 11.53
N SER A 580 -7.39 3.25 11.84
CA SER A 580 -6.45 3.73 10.81
C SER A 580 -6.02 2.60 9.88
N MET A 581 -5.73 1.42 10.43
CA MET A 581 -5.37 0.24 9.63
C MET A 581 -6.54 -0.31 8.84
N ASP A 582 -7.73 -0.36 9.46
CA ASP A 582 -8.93 -0.88 8.81
C ASP A 582 -9.37 0.03 7.66
N ILE A 583 -9.29 1.36 7.81
CA ILE A 583 -9.53 2.32 6.71
C ILE A 583 -8.53 2.09 5.57
N GLY A 584 -7.24 1.96 5.87
CA GLY A 584 -6.23 1.67 4.84
C GLY A 584 -6.47 0.34 4.12
N GLN A 585 -7.02 -0.67 4.81
CA GLN A 585 -7.44 -1.93 4.17
C GLN A 585 -8.61 -1.72 3.22
N ILE A 586 -9.61 -0.92 3.60
CA ILE A 586 -10.77 -0.59 2.76
C ILE A 586 -10.32 0.15 1.50
N GLU A 587 -9.51 1.19 1.64
CA GLU A 587 -9.01 1.99 0.51
C GLU A 587 -8.15 1.14 -0.44
N GLY A 588 -7.21 0.38 0.11
CA GLY A 588 -6.33 -0.48 -0.69
C GLY A 588 -7.08 -1.61 -1.38
N ALA A 589 -8.08 -2.23 -0.72
CA ALA A 589 -8.92 -3.23 -1.35
C ALA A 589 -9.75 -2.63 -2.48
N PHE A 590 -10.38 -1.49 -2.23
CA PHE A 590 -11.20 -0.79 -3.22
C PHE A 590 -10.39 -0.45 -4.47
N LEU A 591 -9.18 0.11 -4.34
CA LEU A 591 -8.34 0.41 -5.51
C LEU A 591 -7.90 -0.86 -6.24
N GLN A 592 -7.54 -1.93 -5.54
CA GLN A 592 -7.23 -3.21 -6.18
C GLN A 592 -8.43 -3.79 -6.94
N GLY A 593 -9.65 -3.56 -6.43
CA GLY A 593 -10.90 -3.87 -7.12
C GLY A 593 -11.15 -2.96 -8.32
N LEU A 594 -10.95 -1.65 -8.19
CA LEU A 594 -11.04 -0.69 -9.30
C LEU A 594 -10.16 -1.16 -10.46
N GLY A 595 -8.90 -1.51 -10.17
CA GLY A 595 -7.97 -2.06 -11.15
C GLY A 595 -8.52 -3.30 -11.86
N LEU A 596 -8.94 -4.31 -11.08
CA LEU A 596 -9.55 -5.56 -11.57
C LEU A 596 -10.70 -5.33 -12.55
N TYR A 597 -11.56 -4.35 -12.26
CA TYR A 597 -12.77 -4.13 -13.03
C TYR A 597 -12.62 -3.14 -14.18
N THR A 598 -11.51 -2.38 -14.28
CA THR A 598 -11.45 -1.25 -15.21
C THR A 598 -10.11 -1.04 -15.92
N LEU A 599 -9.00 -1.58 -15.42
CA LEU A 599 -7.64 -1.26 -15.91
C LEU A 599 -6.77 -2.49 -16.17
N GLU A 600 -6.70 -3.37 -15.18
CA GLU A 600 -5.72 -4.46 -15.10
C GLU A 600 -6.07 -5.59 -16.08
N GLU A 601 -5.22 -5.82 -17.09
CA GLU A 601 -5.51 -6.77 -18.16
C GLU A 601 -4.32 -7.70 -18.49
N LEU A 602 -4.56 -9.01 -18.35
CA LEU A 602 -3.64 -10.06 -18.80
C LEU A 602 -3.96 -10.46 -20.24
N LYS A 603 -3.04 -10.20 -21.18
CA LYS A 603 -3.18 -10.59 -22.60
C LYS A 603 -2.22 -11.74 -22.92
N PHE A 604 -2.77 -12.83 -23.44
CA PHE A 604 -2.01 -14.01 -23.86
C PHE A 604 -2.03 -14.14 -25.38
N SER A 605 -0.95 -14.63 -25.98
CA SER A 605 -0.92 -15.02 -27.38
C SER A 605 -1.81 -16.24 -27.65
N PRO A 606 -2.20 -16.53 -28.90
CA PRO A 606 -2.87 -17.79 -29.27
C PRO A 606 -2.05 -19.06 -28.98
N ALA A 607 -0.78 -18.93 -28.61
CA ALA A 607 0.08 -20.05 -28.19
C ALA A 607 0.25 -20.13 -26.66
N GLY A 608 -0.50 -19.34 -25.88
CA GLY A 608 -0.44 -19.35 -24.41
C GLY A 608 0.67 -18.51 -23.78
N LEU A 609 1.51 -17.83 -24.58
CA LEU A 609 2.52 -16.89 -24.05
C LEU A 609 1.87 -15.63 -23.46
N LEU A 610 2.19 -15.29 -22.21
CA LEU A 610 1.79 -14.02 -21.60
C LEU A 610 2.54 -12.83 -22.23
N TYR A 611 1.80 -11.87 -22.80
CA TYR A 611 2.39 -10.65 -23.35
C TYR A 611 2.57 -9.55 -22.31
N THR A 612 1.57 -9.29 -21.47
CA THR A 612 1.58 -8.15 -20.54
C THR A 612 2.44 -8.43 -19.31
N ARG A 613 3.77 -8.48 -19.51
CA ARG A 613 4.76 -8.75 -18.44
C ARG A 613 5.41 -7.45 -17.97
N GLY A 614 5.31 -7.21 -16.67
CA GLY A 614 5.89 -6.04 -16.01
C GLY A 614 5.08 -4.74 -16.12
N PRO A 615 5.48 -3.70 -15.36
CA PRO A 615 4.71 -2.46 -15.18
C PRO A 615 4.59 -1.60 -16.44
N SER A 616 5.44 -1.83 -17.45
CA SER A 616 5.34 -1.12 -18.73
C SER A 616 4.08 -1.51 -19.50
N GLN A 617 3.57 -2.73 -19.32
CA GLN A 617 2.47 -3.29 -20.09
C GLN A 617 1.26 -3.66 -19.21
N TYR A 618 1.48 -4.23 -18.03
CA TYR A 618 0.43 -4.45 -17.03
C TYR A 618 0.29 -3.20 -16.15
N LYS A 619 -0.91 -2.64 -16.09
CA LYS A 619 -1.19 -1.36 -15.42
C LYS A 619 -2.07 -1.56 -14.20
N ILE A 620 -1.44 -1.50 -13.03
CA ILE A 620 -2.15 -1.33 -11.76
C ILE A 620 -2.62 0.13 -11.62
N PRO A 621 -3.64 0.41 -10.79
CA PRO A 621 -4.04 1.77 -10.46
C PRO A 621 -2.89 2.62 -9.94
N ALA A 622 -2.76 3.81 -10.49
CA ALA A 622 -1.83 4.85 -10.08
C ALA A 622 -2.56 6.00 -9.37
N VAL A 623 -1.82 7.04 -8.98
CA VAL A 623 -2.38 8.23 -8.29
C VAL A 623 -3.46 8.92 -9.14
N CYS A 624 -3.35 8.90 -10.46
CA CYS A 624 -4.34 9.48 -11.36
C CYS A 624 -5.68 8.73 -11.39
N ASP A 625 -5.70 7.48 -10.95
CA ASP A 625 -6.88 6.61 -10.97
C ASP A 625 -7.64 6.65 -9.64
N VAL A 626 -7.05 7.27 -8.61
CA VAL A 626 -7.70 7.48 -7.31
C VAL A 626 -8.90 8.43 -7.48
N PRO A 627 -10.07 8.12 -6.88
CA PRO A 627 -11.22 9.01 -6.93
C PRO A 627 -10.88 10.42 -6.43
N LEU A 628 -11.34 11.46 -7.15
CA LEU A 628 -11.02 12.85 -6.76
C LEU A 628 -11.58 13.24 -5.39
N ARG A 629 -12.72 12.63 -5.04
CA ARG A 629 -13.25 12.66 -3.69
C ARG A 629 -13.42 11.22 -3.24
N PHE A 630 -12.61 10.80 -2.27
CA PHE A 630 -12.63 9.44 -1.77
C PHE A 630 -12.99 9.46 -0.27
N ASN A 631 -14.22 9.08 0.05
CA ASN A 631 -14.72 9.10 1.42
C ASN A 631 -14.96 7.67 1.92
N VAL A 632 -14.42 7.35 3.10
CA VAL A 632 -14.65 6.08 3.79
C VAL A 632 -15.30 6.35 5.14
N TYR A 633 -16.40 5.66 5.42
CA TYR A 633 -17.15 5.73 6.66
C TYR A 633 -17.25 4.34 7.29
N LEU A 634 -17.06 4.28 8.60
CA LEU A 634 -17.26 3.07 9.40
C LEU A 634 -18.65 3.12 10.02
N LEU A 635 -19.42 2.03 9.91
CA LEU A 635 -20.76 1.98 10.47
C LEU A 635 -20.70 2.09 12.00
N PRO A 636 -21.36 3.08 12.63
CA PRO A 636 -21.35 3.24 14.08
C PRO A 636 -22.22 2.19 14.77
N ASP A 637 -21.94 1.96 16.06
CA ASP A 637 -22.75 1.11 16.95
C ASP A 637 -23.01 -0.30 16.41
N SER A 638 -21.99 -0.88 15.76
CA SER A 638 -22.03 -2.27 15.31
C SER A 638 -21.30 -3.17 16.30
N HIS A 639 -21.96 -4.25 16.72
CA HIS A 639 -21.42 -5.24 17.65
C HIS A 639 -21.31 -6.61 16.97
N ASN A 640 -20.18 -7.26 17.14
CA ASN A 640 -19.93 -8.63 16.71
C ASN A 640 -19.51 -9.49 17.92
N PRO A 641 -20.34 -10.38 18.44
CA PRO A 641 -19.93 -11.23 19.57
C PRO A 641 -18.97 -12.36 19.16
N HIS A 642 -18.79 -12.61 17.86
CA HIS A 642 -18.05 -13.77 17.36
C HIS A 642 -16.54 -13.55 17.17
N ALA A 643 -16.05 -12.33 17.37
CA ALA A 643 -14.66 -11.96 17.13
C ALA A 643 -14.06 -11.16 18.29
N ILE A 644 -12.73 -11.08 18.33
CA ILE A 644 -12.01 -10.38 19.40
C ILE A 644 -12.46 -8.92 19.50
N TYR A 645 -12.82 -8.49 20.71
CA TYR A 645 -13.29 -7.13 21.01
C TYR A 645 -14.42 -6.60 20.13
N SER A 646 -15.17 -7.50 19.51
CA SER A 646 -16.23 -7.19 18.57
C SER A 646 -15.81 -6.57 17.25
N SER A 647 -14.57 -6.82 16.82
CA SER A 647 -14.10 -6.46 15.48
C SER A 647 -14.73 -7.31 14.38
N LYS A 648 -14.45 -6.98 13.12
CA LYS A 648 -14.70 -7.83 11.96
C LYS A 648 -13.51 -7.81 11.00
N GLY A 649 -13.28 -8.92 10.32
CA GLY A 649 -12.31 -9.04 9.25
C GLY A 649 -12.67 -8.13 8.06
N ILE A 650 -11.71 -7.30 7.64
CA ILE A 650 -11.89 -6.30 6.57
C ILE A 650 -10.87 -6.43 5.44
N GLY A 651 -9.96 -7.41 5.54
CA GLY A 651 -8.90 -7.63 4.56
C GLY A 651 -9.44 -7.73 3.14
N GLU A 652 -10.41 -8.59 2.88
CA GLU A 652 -10.92 -8.86 1.53
C GLU A 652 -12.25 -8.18 1.13
N PRO A 653 -13.24 -7.97 2.04
CA PRO A 653 -14.59 -7.56 1.67
C PRO A 653 -14.66 -6.32 0.76
N ALA A 654 -13.86 -5.29 1.03
CA ALA A 654 -13.94 -4.02 0.30
C ALA A 654 -13.45 -4.11 -1.16
N LEU A 655 -12.83 -5.21 -1.60
CA LEU A 655 -12.32 -5.33 -2.97
C LEU A 655 -13.45 -5.31 -4.01
N PHE A 656 -14.53 -6.05 -3.75
CA PHE A 656 -15.66 -6.09 -4.68
C PHE A 656 -16.31 -4.71 -4.86
N LEU A 657 -16.23 -3.82 -3.87
CA LEU A 657 -16.81 -2.48 -3.97
C LEU A 657 -16.20 -1.62 -5.07
N GLY A 658 -14.98 -1.95 -5.56
CA GLY A 658 -14.41 -1.35 -6.77
C GLY A 658 -15.29 -1.53 -8.02
N SER A 659 -16.15 -2.55 -8.06
CA SER A 659 -17.11 -2.79 -9.16
C SER A 659 -18.13 -1.66 -9.31
N SER A 660 -18.36 -0.84 -8.28
CA SER A 660 -19.18 0.36 -8.39
C SER A 660 -18.66 1.32 -9.47
N VAL A 661 -17.34 1.38 -9.69
CA VAL A 661 -16.75 2.17 -10.79
C VAL A 661 -17.12 1.55 -12.14
N PHE A 662 -17.01 0.24 -12.28
CA PHE A 662 -17.44 -0.46 -13.50
C PHE A 662 -18.91 -0.21 -13.82
N PHE A 663 -19.80 -0.34 -12.83
CA PHE A 663 -21.23 -0.11 -13.08
C PHE A 663 -21.55 1.36 -13.33
N ALA A 664 -20.80 2.31 -12.76
CA ALA A 664 -20.90 3.71 -13.11
C ALA A 664 -20.43 3.96 -14.56
N ILE A 665 -19.38 3.27 -15.04
CA ILE A 665 -18.98 3.29 -16.46
C ILE A 665 -20.08 2.69 -17.34
N LYS A 666 -20.65 1.53 -16.94
CA LYS A 666 -21.75 0.88 -17.67
C LYS A 666 -22.97 1.80 -17.77
N ASP A 667 -23.29 2.54 -16.72
CA ASP A 667 -24.36 3.54 -16.69
C ASP A 667 -24.09 4.73 -17.63
N ALA A 668 -22.85 5.25 -17.64
CA ALA A 668 -22.45 6.31 -18.58
C ALA A 668 -22.52 5.84 -20.05
N VAL A 669 -22.10 4.60 -20.33
CA VAL A 669 -22.23 3.97 -21.65
C VAL A 669 -23.70 3.81 -22.03
N ALA A 670 -24.56 3.36 -21.11
CA ALA A 670 -26.00 3.23 -21.34
C ALA A 670 -26.62 4.59 -21.75
N ALA A 671 -26.23 5.69 -21.09
CA ALA A 671 -26.66 7.04 -21.45
C ALA A 671 -26.21 7.44 -22.88
N ALA A 672 -24.97 7.14 -23.26
CA ALA A 672 -24.46 7.40 -24.62
C ALA A 672 -25.21 6.60 -25.70
N ARG A 673 -25.54 5.35 -25.39
CA ARG A 673 -26.30 4.43 -26.26
C ARG A 673 -27.75 4.86 -26.42
N SER A 674 -28.41 5.24 -25.33
CA SER A 674 -29.81 5.69 -25.32
C SER A 674 -30.03 6.91 -26.21
N GLU A 675 -29.12 7.90 -26.16
CA GLU A 675 -29.15 9.07 -27.06
C GLU A 675 -28.99 8.69 -28.55
N SER A 676 -28.43 7.52 -28.82
CA SER A 676 -28.28 6.96 -30.17
C SER A 676 -29.41 5.98 -30.53
N GLY A 677 -30.49 5.92 -29.74
CA GLY A 677 -31.63 5.02 -29.95
C GLY A 677 -31.37 3.55 -29.60
N LEU A 678 -30.25 3.24 -28.94
CA LEU A 678 -29.88 1.89 -28.52
C LEU A 678 -30.27 1.69 -27.05
N VAL A 679 -31.30 0.88 -26.80
CA VAL A 679 -31.84 0.60 -25.46
C VAL A 679 -31.77 -0.88 -25.11
N GLY A 680 -31.85 -1.20 -23.82
CA GLY A 680 -31.81 -2.56 -23.29
C GLY A 680 -30.40 -3.07 -22.94
N PRO A 681 -30.29 -4.32 -22.46
CA PRO A 681 -29.03 -4.95 -22.08
C PRO A 681 -27.99 -4.93 -23.21
N PHE A 682 -26.72 -4.70 -22.86
CA PHE A 682 -25.60 -4.76 -23.78
C PHE A 682 -24.36 -5.39 -23.13
N PRO A 683 -23.51 -6.07 -23.92
CA PRO A 683 -22.29 -6.68 -23.40
C PRO A 683 -21.27 -5.61 -23.03
N LEU A 684 -20.78 -5.68 -21.81
CA LEU A 684 -19.58 -5.01 -21.33
C LEU A 684 -18.97 -5.95 -20.31
N ASP A 685 -17.82 -6.53 -20.63
CA ASP A 685 -17.13 -7.49 -19.78
C ASP A 685 -16.04 -6.80 -18.94
N SER A 686 -15.59 -7.47 -17.87
CA SER A 686 -14.51 -6.98 -17.01
C SER A 686 -13.13 -7.44 -17.51
N PRO A 687 -12.11 -6.56 -17.53
CA PRO A 687 -12.14 -5.15 -17.12
C PRO A 687 -12.77 -4.23 -18.19
N ALA A 688 -13.57 -3.24 -17.77
CA ALA A 688 -14.07 -2.16 -18.64
C ALA A 688 -12.96 -1.16 -18.99
N THR A 689 -11.97 -1.62 -19.75
CA THR A 689 -10.87 -0.80 -20.27
C THR A 689 -11.38 0.29 -21.20
N PRO A 690 -10.58 1.34 -21.47
CA PRO A 690 -10.95 2.36 -22.45
C PRO A 690 -11.34 1.78 -23.81
N GLU A 691 -10.66 0.73 -24.26
CA GLU A 691 -11.03 -0.01 -25.48
C GLU A 691 -12.48 -0.51 -25.42
N ARG A 692 -12.85 -1.24 -24.36
CA ARG A 692 -14.20 -1.82 -24.22
C ARG A 692 -15.27 -0.75 -24.01
N ALA A 693 -15.00 0.26 -23.19
CA ALA A 693 -15.93 1.36 -22.91
C ALA A 693 -16.22 2.18 -24.18
N CYS A 694 -15.17 2.51 -24.96
CA CYS A 694 -15.30 3.23 -26.22
C CYS A 694 -16.16 2.45 -27.24
N LEU A 695 -15.87 1.16 -27.42
CA LEU A 695 -16.60 0.31 -28.36
C LEU A 695 -18.07 0.12 -27.92
N ALA A 696 -18.32 -0.02 -26.61
CA ALA A 696 -19.66 -0.20 -26.07
C ALA A 696 -20.57 1.04 -26.26
N CYS A 697 -20.00 2.25 -26.34
CA CYS A 697 -20.73 3.48 -26.66
C CYS A 697 -21.40 3.44 -28.05
N ALA A 698 -20.94 2.55 -28.96
CA ALA A 698 -21.52 2.32 -30.28
C ALA A 698 -21.74 3.59 -31.11
N SER A 699 -20.78 4.53 -31.03
CA SER A 699 -20.84 5.81 -31.73
C SER A 699 -20.90 5.62 -33.26
N PRO A 700 -21.38 6.62 -34.02
CA PRO A 700 -21.34 6.59 -35.49
C PRO A 700 -19.94 6.37 -36.08
N PHE A 701 -18.88 6.66 -35.32
CA PHE A 701 -17.50 6.39 -35.73
C PHE A 701 -17.16 4.91 -35.64
N THR A 702 -17.55 4.24 -34.55
CA THR A 702 -17.30 2.80 -34.37
C THR A 702 -18.05 1.97 -35.43
N GLN A 703 -19.23 2.40 -35.86
CA GLN A 703 -20.01 1.74 -36.92
C GLN A 703 -19.37 1.84 -38.31
N LYS A 704 -18.45 2.80 -38.53
CA LYS A 704 -17.72 2.93 -39.81
C LYS A 704 -16.52 1.99 -39.91
N ILE A 705 -16.13 1.33 -38.82
CA ILE A 705 -14.99 0.42 -38.80
C ILE A 705 -15.46 -0.94 -39.35
N PRO A 706 -14.85 -1.45 -40.44
CA PRO A 706 -15.25 -2.74 -41.00
C PRO A 706 -14.92 -3.87 -40.01
N ALA A 707 -15.89 -4.74 -39.74
CA ALA A 707 -15.67 -5.92 -38.93
C ALA A 707 -14.81 -6.94 -39.69
N SER A 708 -13.76 -7.46 -39.04
CA SER A 708 -12.95 -8.53 -39.61
C SER A 708 -13.73 -9.84 -39.65
N THR A 709 -13.58 -10.62 -40.72
CA THR A 709 -14.22 -11.95 -40.82
C THR A 709 -13.58 -12.93 -39.83
N PRO A 710 -14.34 -13.61 -38.96
CA PRO A 710 -13.79 -14.62 -38.06
C PRO A 710 -13.02 -15.71 -38.82
N GLY A 711 -11.85 -16.10 -38.31
CA GLY A 711 -10.98 -17.10 -38.94
C GLY A 711 -10.15 -16.61 -40.14
N SER A 712 -10.34 -15.37 -40.61
CA SER A 712 -9.57 -14.82 -41.74
C SER A 712 -8.13 -14.40 -41.40
N PHE A 713 -7.80 -14.31 -40.11
CA PHE A 713 -6.46 -13.97 -39.61
C PHE A 713 -6.23 -14.64 -38.25
N LYS A 714 -4.96 -14.81 -37.86
CA LYS A 714 -4.59 -15.22 -36.50
C LYS A 714 -4.58 -13.96 -35.61
N PRO A 715 -5.43 -13.87 -34.58
CA PRO A 715 -5.44 -12.69 -33.71
C PRO A 715 -4.13 -12.55 -32.95
N TRP A 716 -3.74 -11.32 -32.63
CA TRP A 716 -2.51 -11.08 -31.88
C TRP A 716 -2.57 -11.70 -30.49
N ALA A 717 -3.70 -11.55 -29.78
CA ALA A 717 -3.98 -12.10 -28.46
C ALA A 717 -5.25 -12.98 -28.46
N LEU A 718 -5.33 -13.92 -27.52
CA LEU A 718 -6.52 -14.72 -27.22
C LEU A 718 -7.65 -13.81 -26.77
N ASN A 719 -8.83 -14.05 -27.34
CA ASN A 719 -10.04 -13.34 -26.97
C ASN A 719 -10.64 -13.99 -25.71
N MET A 720 -9.99 -13.80 -24.56
CA MET A 720 -10.50 -14.30 -23.28
C MET A 720 -11.70 -13.49 -22.76
N VAL A 721 -12.04 -12.41 -23.47
CA VAL A 721 -13.15 -11.49 -23.21
C VAL A 721 -13.62 -10.96 -24.58
N SER A 722 -14.82 -11.33 -25.04
CA SER A 722 -15.21 -11.15 -26.45
C SER A 722 -15.89 -9.80 -26.75
N PHE A 723 -15.55 -9.22 -27.91
CA PHE A 723 -16.35 -8.25 -28.64
C PHE A 723 -16.66 -8.84 -30.03
N MET A 724 -17.72 -9.62 -30.17
CA MET A 724 -18.32 -9.92 -31.48
C MET A 724 -19.84 -9.99 -31.37
N SER A 725 -20.53 -9.07 -32.05
CA SER A 725 -21.96 -9.13 -32.30
C SER A 725 -22.26 -10.25 -33.31
N ASN A 726 -23.11 -11.20 -32.93
CA ASN A 726 -23.67 -12.20 -33.85
C ASN A 726 -24.56 -11.52 -34.92
N GLN A 727 -24.05 -11.33 -36.15
CA GLN A 727 -24.89 -11.19 -37.35
C GLN A 727 -24.27 -11.93 -38.56
N LYS A 728 -25.16 -12.53 -39.38
CA LYS A 728 -24.89 -13.53 -40.44
C LYS A 728 -24.11 -12.98 -41.66
N GLN A 729 -23.43 -13.92 -42.34
CA GLN A 729 -22.53 -13.77 -43.50
C GLN A 729 -23.14 -13.23 -44.81
N GLN A 730 -22.35 -12.46 -45.58
CA GLN A 730 -22.31 -12.44 -47.07
C GLN A 730 -20.89 -12.11 -47.60
N LYS A 731 -20.51 -12.70 -48.74
CA LYS A 731 -19.17 -12.64 -49.41
C LYS A 731 -19.16 -11.63 -50.61
N PRO A 732 -18.05 -11.45 -51.37
CA PRO A 732 -16.95 -10.50 -51.14
C PRO A 732 -16.77 -9.49 -52.30
N THR A 733 -15.91 -8.49 -52.14
CA THR A 733 -15.18 -7.89 -53.29
C THR A 733 -13.84 -7.31 -52.85
N LEU A 734 -12.81 -7.62 -53.63
CA LEU A 734 -11.40 -7.25 -53.43
C LEU A 734 -11.17 -5.78 -53.83
N THR A 735 -10.35 -5.06 -53.05
CA THR A 735 -9.32 -4.14 -53.57
C THR A 735 -8.39 -3.71 -52.45
N GLY A 736 -7.09 -3.83 -52.70
CA GLY A 736 -6.04 -3.51 -51.74
C GLY A 736 -5.63 -2.05 -51.77
N GLN A 737 -5.11 -1.56 -50.64
CA GLN A 737 -4.18 -0.43 -50.61
C GLN A 737 -3.23 -0.56 -49.42
N ARG A 738 -1.93 -0.36 -49.71
CA ARG A 738 -0.82 -0.37 -48.76
C ARG A 738 -0.84 0.91 -47.92
N PHE A 739 -0.84 0.77 -46.59
CA PHE A 739 -0.57 1.89 -45.67
C PHE A 739 0.90 1.88 -45.23
N LYS A 740 1.60 3.02 -45.44
CA LYS A 740 2.94 3.28 -44.94
C LYS A 740 2.90 3.45 -43.42
N THR A 741 3.54 2.55 -42.69
CA THR A 741 3.84 2.64 -41.26
C THR A 741 4.88 3.74 -41.02
N ARG A 742 4.61 4.66 -40.08
CA ARG A 742 5.67 5.50 -39.48
C ARG A 742 6.61 4.59 -38.70
N LYS A 743 7.87 4.48 -39.15
CA LYS A 743 8.97 3.89 -38.38
C LYS A 743 8.99 4.56 -37.01
N ARG A 744 8.78 3.77 -35.95
CA ARG A 744 9.29 4.15 -34.62
C ARG A 744 10.82 4.05 -34.72
N ASP A 745 11.52 5.11 -34.37
CA ASP A 745 12.98 5.12 -34.35
C ASP A 745 13.46 4.05 -33.34
N GLU A 746 13.87 2.89 -33.87
CA GLU A 746 14.63 1.90 -33.12
C GLU A 746 16.03 2.49 -32.90
N LYS A 747 16.30 2.92 -31.66
CA LYS A 747 17.66 3.28 -31.24
C LYS A 747 18.53 2.03 -31.20
N GLU A 748 19.79 2.18 -31.60
CA GLU A 748 20.75 1.08 -31.60
C GLU A 748 21.06 0.63 -30.16
N ARG A 749 21.03 -0.69 -29.96
CA ARG A 749 21.31 -1.32 -28.66
C ARG A 749 22.79 -1.69 -28.61
N PHE A 750 23.59 -0.81 -28.03
CA PHE A 750 25.00 -1.09 -27.72
C PHE A 750 25.13 -1.97 -26.48
N ASP A 751 26.28 -2.57 -26.23
CA ASP A 751 26.66 -2.97 -24.86
C ASP A 751 27.25 -1.76 -24.09
N PRO A 752 27.44 -1.82 -22.77
CA PRO A 752 27.97 -0.68 -22.00
C PRO A 752 29.33 -0.17 -22.50
N THR A 753 30.20 -1.06 -23.00
CA THR A 753 31.55 -0.71 -23.47
C THR A 753 31.48 0.04 -24.80
N GLN A 754 30.68 -0.43 -25.76
CA GLN A 754 30.45 0.25 -27.04
C GLN A 754 29.72 1.59 -26.86
N PHE A 755 28.81 1.66 -25.89
CA PHE A 755 28.17 2.92 -25.51
C PHE A 755 29.22 3.91 -24.94
N GLN A 756 30.10 3.44 -24.05
CA GLN A 756 31.18 4.24 -23.49
C GLN A 756 32.12 4.74 -24.60
N GLU A 757 32.57 3.87 -25.50
CA GLU A 757 33.42 4.26 -26.64
C GLU A 757 32.80 5.37 -27.48
N SER A 758 31.49 5.24 -27.79
CA SER A 758 30.77 6.23 -28.58
C SER A 758 30.68 7.60 -27.90
N ILE A 759 30.43 7.62 -26.58
CA ILE A 759 30.39 8.86 -25.80
C ILE A 759 31.79 9.46 -25.65
N VAL A 760 32.78 8.66 -25.25
CA VAL A 760 34.17 9.10 -25.06
C VAL A 760 34.76 9.66 -26.35
N GLN A 761 34.54 9.00 -27.49
CA GLN A 761 35.01 9.48 -28.79
C GLN A 761 34.41 10.85 -29.13
N GLY A 762 33.11 11.03 -28.88
CA GLY A 762 32.46 12.31 -29.14
C GLY A 762 32.91 13.42 -28.19
N LEU A 763 33.11 13.13 -26.91
CA LEU A 763 33.67 14.09 -25.95
C LEU A 763 35.10 14.49 -26.32
N ASN A 764 35.91 13.54 -26.79
CA ASN A 764 37.26 13.82 -27.28
C ASN A 764 37.28 14.70 -28.55
N GLN A 765 36.22 14.68 -29.34
CA GLN A 765 36.06 15.57 -30.51
C GLN A 765 35.58 16.98 -30.13
N THR A 766 34.75 17.10 -29.08
CA THR A 766 34.27 18.40 -28.61
C THR A 766 35.30 19.16 -27.78
N GLY A 767 36.22 18.44 -27.13
CA GLY A 767 37.23 19.03 -26.26
C GLY A 767 36.62 19.69 -25.02
N SER A 768 37.20 20.81 -24.58
CA SER A 768 36.75 21.59 -23.41
C SER A 768 35.60 22.57 -23.69
N ASP A 769 35.05 22.60 -24.91
CA ASP A 769 33.89 23.43 -25.25
C ASP A 769 32.60 22.77 -24.74
N LEU A 770 32.12 23.21 -23.57
CA LEU A 770 30.93 22.66 -22.92
C LEU A 770 29.63 22.91 -23.70
N GLU A 771 29.59 23.93 -24.57
CA GLU A 771 28.44 24.14 -25.46
C GLU A 771 28.44 23.12 -26.61
N ALA A 772 29.63 22.81 -27.15
CA ALA A 772 29.81 21.74 -28.11
C ALA A 772 29.48 20.37 -27.48
N VAL A 773 29.88 20.11 -26.23
CA VAL A 773 29.52 18.92 -25.46
C VAL A 773 27.99 18.79 -25.34
N ALA A 774 27.29 19.86 -24.93
CA ALA A 774 25.83 19.82 -24.81
C ALA A 774 25.12 19.53 -26.15
N LYS A 775 25.60 20.12 -27.25
CA LYS A 775 25.09 19.85 -28.60
C LYS A 775 25.35 18.42 -29.05
N PHE A 776 26.55 17.89 -28.78
CA PHE A 776 26.89 16.51 -29.06
C PHE A 776 25.97 15.54 -28.31
N LEU A 777 25.73 15.77 -27.02
CA LEU A 777 24.88 14.90 -26.22
C LEU A 777 23.41 14.93 -26.70
N ASP A 778 22.86 16.08 -27.10
CA ASP A 778 21.51 16.15 -27.70
C ASP A 778 21.46 15.42 -29.07
N ALA A 779 22.46 15.61 -29.93
CA ALA A 779 22.52 14.94 -31.23
C ALA A 779 22.67 13.42 -31.08
N SER A 780 23.57 12.98 -30.21
CA SER A 780 23.85 11.56 -29.96
C SER A 780 22.71 10.86 -29.25
N GLY A 781 21.96 11.56 -28.40
CA GLY A 781 20.78 11.01 -27.74
C GLY A 781 19.63 10.69 -28.69
N ALA A 782 19.69 11.03 -29.98
CA ALA A 782 18.77 10.50 -30.99
C ALA A 782 19.11 9.05 -31.40
N LYS A 783 20.40 8.68 -31.39
CA LYS A 783 20.90 7.36 -31.80
C LYS A 783 21.16 6.43 -30.61
N LEU A 784 21.73 6.98 -29.54
CA LEU A 784 22.14 6.24 -28.34
C LEU A 784 20.99 6.13 -27.33
N ASP A 785 20.92 4.99 -26.65
CA ASP A 785 19.90 4.72 -25.62
C ASP A 785 20.36 5.18 -24.23
N TYR A 786 20.27 6.49 -23.98
CA TYR A 786 20.59 7.07 -22.68
C TYR A 786 19.74 6.51 -21.54
N ARG A 787 18.52 6.03 -21.81
CA ARG A 787 17.66 5.49 -20.76
C ARG A 787 18.25 4.20 -20.19
N ARG A 788 18.83 3.36 -21.06
CA ARG A 788 19.44 2.10 -20.68
C ARG A 788 20.81 2.27 -20.04
N TYR A 789 21.59 3.27 -20.49
CA TYR A 789 22.98 3.49 -20.08
C TYR A 789 23.17 4.78 -19.27
N ALA A 790 22.17 5.17 -18.48
CA ALA A 790 22.21 6.42 -17.71
C ALA A 790 23.38 6.47 -16.71
N GLU A 791 23.61 5.38 -15.97
CA GLU A 791 24.74 5.23 -15.04
C GLU A 791 26.08 5.40 -15.77
N THR A 792 26.32 4.61 -16.83
CA THR A 792 27.52 4.71 -17.67
C THR A 792 27.72 6.12 -18.24
N LEU A 793 26.65 6.77 -18.70
CA LEU A 793 26.70 8.13 -19.23
C LEU A 793 27.18 9.13 -18.18
N PHE A 794 26.62 9.08 -16.97
CA PHE A 794 26.97 10.00 -15.90
C PHE A 794 28.34 9.70 -15.29
N ASP A 795 28.75 8.43 -15.20
CA ASP A 795 30.12 8.04 -14.86
C ASP A 795 31.14 8.68 -15.83
N ILE A 796 30.88 8.65 -17.14
CA ILE A 796 31.77 9.26 -18.13
C ILE A 796 31.81 10.78 -17.98
N LEU A 797 30.65 11.44 -17.83
CA LEU A 797 30.59 12.89 -17.71
C LEU A 797 31.24 13.40 -16.41
N VAL A 798 31.20 12.62 -15.33
CA VAL A 798 31.78 12.99 -14.04
C VAL A 798 33.25 12.56 -13.94
N ALA A 799 33.54 11.27 -14.12
CA ALA A 799 34.85 10.67 -13.87
C ALA A 799 35.66 10.35 -15.14
N GLY A 800 35.10 10.56 -16.34
CA GLY A 800 35.81 10.32 -17.60
C GLY A 800 35.78 8.87 -18.09
N GLY A 801 35.17 7.97 -17.34
CA GLY A 801 35.03 6.54 -17.66
C GLY A 801 34.18 5.80 -16.62
N MET A 802 33.92 4.52 -16.85
CA MET A 802 33.12 3.70 -15.93
C MET A 802 33.80 3.54 -14.55
N LEU A 803 33.01 3.68 -13.48
CA LEU A 803 33.47 3.46 -12.11
C LEU A 803 33.17 2.02 -11.65
N ALA A 804 34.15 1.38 -11.04
CA ALA A 804 34.00 0.10 -10.37
C ALA A 804 33.30 0.27 -9.00
N PRO A 805 32.74 -0.80 -8.42
CA PRO A 805 32.20 -0.77 -7.06
C PRO A 805 33.24 -0.26 -6.06
N GLY A 806 33.01 0.90 -5.45
CA GLY A 806 33.95 1.57 -4.54
C GLY A 806 34.52 2.90 -5.05
N GLY A 807 34.20 3.30 -6.29
CA GLY A 807 34.57 4.62 -6.85
C GLY A 807 35.95 4.67 -7.50
N THR A 808 36.58 3.54 -7.77
CA THR A 808 37.82 3.47 -8.56
C THR A 808 37.48 3.35 -10.03
N LEU A 809 38.21 4.06 -10.90
CA LEU A 809 38.08 3.89 -12.35
C LEU A 809 38.44 2.45 -12.74
N SER A 810 37.64 1.84 -13.62
CA SER A 810 37.96 0.52 -14.19
C SER A 810 39.27 0.57 -15.01
N ASP A 811 40.08 -0.49 -14.96
CA ASP A 811 41.40 -0.57 -15.62
C ASP A 811 41.32 -0.72 -17.16
N ASP A 812 40.12 -0.84 -17.73
CA ASP A 812 39.91 -0.99 -19.18
C ASP A 812 39.97 0.35 -19.95
N LEU A 813 40.64 0.30 -21.12
CA LEU A 813 41.36 1.35 -21.87
C LEU A 813 40.60 2.57 -22.43
N THR A 814 39.32 2.80 -22.14
CA THR A 814 38.54 3.87 -22.81
C THR A 814 38.17 5.00 -21.85
N ARG A 815 38.96 6.10 -21.86
CA ARG A 815 38.76 7.28 -20.99
C ARG A 815 38.78 8.59 -21.78
N THR A 816 38.15 9.62 -21.22
CA THR A 816 38.24 11.01 -21.70
C THR A 816 38.79 11.92 -20.61
N GLU A 817 39.60 12.91 -21.01
CA GLU A 817 40.03 14.02 -20.14
C GLU A 817 39.04 15.19 -20.14
N PHE A 818 37.92 15.07 -20.85
CA PHE A 818 36.89 16.11 -20.94
C PHE A 818 35.69 15.77 -20.03
N CYS A 819 35.93 15.67 -18.73
CA CYS A 819 34.95 15.34 -17.70
C CYS A 819 35.07 16.25 -16.46
N LEU A 820 34.15 16.15 -15.51
CA LEU A 820 34.16 16.99 -14.29
C LEU A 820 35.46 16.83 -13.48
N PHE A 821 35.95 15.60 -13.34
CA PHE A 821 37.10 15.27 -12.48
C PHE A 821 38.44 15.81 -13.01
N THR A 822 38.53 16.16 -14.29
CA THR A 822 39.70 16.80 -14.90
C THR A 822 39.52 18.30 -15.13
N ALA A 823 38.31 18.85 -14.93
CA ALA A 823 38.00 20.27 -15.08
C ALA A 823 38.73 21.17 -14.05
N GLN A 824 38.77 22.48 -14.32
CA GLN A 824 39.28 23.47 -13.37
C GLN A 824 38.37 23.58 -12.13
N GLU A 825 38.95 23.69 -10.94
CA GLU A 825 38.24 23.81 -9.66
C GLU A 825 37.89 25.28 -9.37
N ASP A 826 36.99 25.85 -10.18
CA ASP A 826 36.45 27.20 -10.01
C ASP A 826 34.93 27.22 -10.23
N LEU A 827 34.26 28.26 -9.72
CA LEU A 827 32.80 28.32 -9.72
C LEU A 827 32.23 28.47 -11.14
N GLU A 828 32.88 29.24 -12.01
CA GLU A 828 32.43 29.51 -13.39
C GLU A 828 32.41 28.20 -14.20
N THR A 829 33.46 27.39 -14.09
CA THR A 829 33.54 26.07 -14.69
C THR A 829 32.45 25.13 -14.15
N MET A 830 32.22 25.09 -12.82
CA MET A 830 31.17 24.24 -12.23
C MET A 830 29.76 24.65 -12.65
N GLN A 831 29.50 25.95 -12.79
CA GLN A 831 28.23 26.47 -13.33
C GLN A 831 28.03 26.04 -14.78
N ALA A 832 29.08 26.08 -15.60
CA ALA A 832 29.03 25.64 -16.99
C ALA A 832 28.74 24.14 -17.09
N TYR A 833 29.37 23.29 -16.29
CA TYR A 833 29.04 21.86 -16.21
C TYR A 833 27.60 21.63 -15.73
N ALA A 834 27.13 22.36 -14.72
CA ALA A 834 25.74 22.29 -14.26
C ALA A 834 24.74 22.60 -15.39
N GLN A 835 25.07 23.55 -16.28
CA GLN A 835 24.25 23.83 -17.46
C GLN A 835 24.22 22.69 -18.47
N VAL A 836 25.33 21.97 -18.68
CA VAL A 836 25.35 20.76 -19.53
C VAL A 836 24.38 19.71 -18.99
N PHE A 837 24.45 19.39 -17.69
CA PHE A 837 23.53 18.44 -17.06
C PHE A 837 22.07 18.92 -17.13
N ASN A 838 21.82 20.21 -16.90
CA ASN A 838 20.47 20.78 -16.97
C ASN A 838 19.90 20.69 -18.40
N LYS A 839 20.65 21.09 -19.42
CA LYS A 839 20.23 20.97 -20.84
C LYS A 839 19.92 19.52 -21.20
N LEU A 840 20.80 18.59 -20.80
CA LEU A 840 20.62 17.16 -21.05
C LEU A 840 19.37 16.60 -20.38
N ILE A 841 19.17 16.88 -19.09
CA ILE A 841 18.03 16.36 -18.31
C ILE A 841 16.73 17.02 -18.75
N ARG A 842 16.73 18.33 -19.07
CA ARG A 842 15.55 19.03 -19.60
C ARG A 842 15.10 18.43 -20.92
N ARG A 843 16.03 18.05 -21.79
CA ARG A 843 15.76 17.40 -23.08
C ARG A 843 15.31 15.95 -22.90
N TYR A 844 15.97 15.21 -22.02
CA TYR A 844 15.69 13.81 -21.72
C TYR A 844 15.21 13.65 -20.28
N LYS A 845 13.98 14.11 -20.00
CA LYS A 845 13.41 14.17 -18.64
C LYS A 845 13.45 12.83 -17.89
N TYR A 846 13.43 11.71 -18.60
CA TYR A 846 13.56 10.38 -18.01
C TYR A 846 14.94 10.09 -17.37
N LEU A 847 15.97 10.89 -17.66
CA LEU A 847 17.29 10.79 -17.04
C LEU A 847 17.36 11.40 -15.65
N GLU A 848 16.40 12.25 -15.26
CA GLU A 848 16.39 12.96 -13.98
C GLU A 848 16.58 12.02 -12.79
N LYS A 849 15.81 10.93 -12.74
CA LYS A 849 15.93 9.94 -11.67
C LYS A 849 17.28 9.20 -11.72
N GLY A 850 17.75 8.85 -12.92
CA GLY A 850 19.05 8.17 -13.08
C GLY A 850 20.21 9.06 -12.64
N PHE A 851 20.15 10.35 -12.92
CA PHE A 851 21.13 11.34 -12.49
C PHE A 851 21.14 11.51 -10.97
N GLU A 852 19.97 11.63 -10.33
CA GLU A 852 19.89 11.76 -8.88
C GLU A 852 20.45 10.52 -8.15
N GLU A 853 20.16 9.32 -8.65
CA GLU A 853 20.70 8.08 -8.10
C GLU A 853 22.22 7.96 -8.32
N GLU A 854 22.75 8.41 -9.47
CA GLU A 854 24.20 8.40 -9.70
C GLU A 854 24.93 9.38 -8.78
N ILE A 855 24.41 10.59 -8.59
CA ILE A 855 24.99 11.53 -7.62
C ILE A 855 24.96 10.92 -6.21
N LYS A 856 23.86 10.28 -5.79
CA LYS A 856 23.80 9.58 -4.49
C LYS A 856 24.88 8.51 -4.35
N LYS A 857 25.13 7.74 -5.40
CA LYS A 857 26.16 6.70 -5.47
C LYS A 857 27.56 7.30 -5.39
N LEU A 858 27.85 8.35 -6.16
CA LEU A 858 29.12 9.09 -6.10
C LEU A 858 29.39 9.67 -4.70
N LEU A 859 28.37 10.20 -4.01
CA LEU A 859 28.49 10.69 -2.64
C LEU A 859 28.83 9.58 -1.62
N LEU A 860 28.49 8.31 -1.88
CA LEU A 860 28.92 7.18 -1.04
C LEU A 860 30.38 6.79 -1.28
N PHE A 861 30.93 7.13 -2.45
CA PHE A 861 32.28 6.77 -2.88
C PHE A 861 33.31 7.89 -2.73
N LEU A 862 33.00 8.96 -2.00
CA LEU A 862 33.90 10.11 -1.82
C LEU A 862 35.31 9.73 -1.34
N LYS A 863 35.46 8.62 -0.63
CA LYS A 863 36.78 8.10 -0.19
C LYS A 863 37.66 7.64 -1.36
N GLY A 864 37.06 7.14 -2.44
CA GLY A 864 37.76 6.70 -3.64
C GLY A 864 38.29 7.85 -4.51
N PHE A 865 37.86 9.09 -4.25
CA PHE A 865 38.24 10.26 -5.02
C PHE A 865 39.35 11.06 -4.34
N THR A 866 40.13 11.79 -5.13
CA THR A 866 41.11 12.78 -4.65
C THR A 866 40.40 14.00 -4.03
N GLU A 867 41.15 14.83 -3.31
CA GLU A 867 40.57 16.03 -2.69
C GLU A 867 40.00 17.01 -3.72
N SER A 868 40.69 17.23 -4.84
CA SER A 868 40.19 18.14 -5.89
C SER A 868 38.94 17.60 -6.58
N GLU A 869 38.87 16.29 -6.84
CA GLU A 869 37.65 15.66 -7.39
C GLU A 869 36.46 15.80 -6.43
N ARG A 870 36.68 15.56 -5.13
CA ARG A 870 35.66 15.80 -4.09
C ARG A 870 35.20 17.25 -4.08
N ASN A 871 36.12 18.21 -4.17
CA ASN A 871 35.79 19.63 -4.16
C ASN A 871 34.93 20.03 -5.36
N LYS A 872 35.29 19.58 -6.57
CA LYS A 872 34.53 19.83 -7.81
C LYS A 872 33.14 19.20 -7.74
N LEU A 873 33.05 17.95 -7.29
CA LEU A 873 31.76 17.28 -7.08
C LEU A 873 30.90 18.00 -6.04
N ALA A 874 31.48 18.48 -4.93
CA ALA A 874 30.78 19.24 -3.91
C ALA A 874 30.23 20.57 -4.46
N MET A 875 31.05 21.32 -5.20
CA MET A 875 30.66 22.59 -5.80
C MET A 875 29.53 22.40 -6.82
N LEU A 876 29.66 21.42 -7.72
CA LEU A 876 28.62 21.07 -8.70
C LEU A 876 27.32 20.65 -7.99
N THR A 877 27.41 19.78 -6.97
CA THR A 877 26.23 19.32 -6.22
C THR A 877 25.50 20.50 -5.56
N GLY A 878 26.23 21.46 -5.00
CA GLY A 878 25.66 22.69 -4.44
C GLY A 878 24.88 23.52 -5.47
N ILE A 879 25.43 23.68 -6.68
CA ILE A 879 24.76 24.42 -7.78
C ILE A 879 23.51 23.67 -8.26
N LEU A 880 23.60 22.35 -8.41
CA LEU A 880 22.47 21.52 -8.85
C LEU A 880 21.31 21.54 -7.82
N LEU A 881 21.63 21.55 -6.52
CA LEU A 881 20.66 21.71 -5.44
C LEU A 881 20.04 23.12 -5.47
N ALA A 882 20.84 24.16 -5.68
CA ALA A 882 20.38 25.54 -5.78
C ALA A 882 19.40 25.78 -6.94
N ASN A 883 19.63 25.09 -8.06
CA ASN A 883 18.81 25.17 -9.26
C ASN A 883 17.60 24.23 -9.24
N GLY A 884 17.47 23.38 -8.21
CA GLY A 884 16.40 22.39 -8.12
C GLY A 884 16.52 21.26 -9.15
N ASN A 885 17.72 21.02 -9.68
CA ASN A 885 17.98 19.90 -10.60
C ASN A 885 18.02 18.55 -9.89
N ILE A 886 18.38 18.53 -8.60
CA ILE A 886 18.40 17.35 -7.73
C ILE A 886 17.81 17.70 -6.36
N SER A 887 17.26 16.71 -5.66
CA SER A 887 16.67 16.89 -4.33
C SER A 887 17.72 16.88 -3.20
N ALA A 888 17.48 17.64 -2.13
CA ALA A 888 18.33 17.64 -0.94
C ALA A 888 18.41 16.26 -0.24
N SER A 889 17.50 15.33 -0.55
CA SER A 889 17.50 13.96 -0.03
C SER A 889 18.79 13.18 -0.32
N ILE A 890 19.55 13.57 -1.35
CA ILE A 890 20.84 12.96 -1.71
C ILE A 890 21.89 13.10 -0.60
N LEU A 891 21.78 14.13 0.23
CA LEU A 891 22.76 14.42 1.28
C LEU A 891 22.76 13.36 2.39
N ASN A 892 21.76 12.45 2.42
CA ASN A 892 21.76 11.30 3.32
C ASN A 892 23.02 10.44 3.17
N SER A 893 23.58 10.37 1.95
CA SER A 893 24.83 9.64 1.68
C SER A 893 26.01 10.19 2.48
N LEU A 894 26.02 11.48 2.83
CA LEU A 894 27.09 12.10 3.61
C LEU A 894 27.08 11.67 5.09
N TYR A 895 25.97 11.12 5.59
CA TYR A 895 25.89 10.62 6.97
C TYR A 895 26.40 9.18 7.13
N ASN A 896 27.01 8.60 6.09
CA ASN A 896 27.64 7.30 6.17
C ASN A 896 28.77 7.31 7.23
N GLU A 897 28.75 6.34 8.14
CA GLU A 897 29.65 6.29 9.30
C GLU A 897 31.14 6.30 8.90
N ASN A 898 31.50 5.66 7.77
CA ASN A 898 32.88 5.63 7.30
C ASN A 898 33.37 7.00 6.82
N LEU A 899 32.51 7.75 6.11
CA LEU A 899 32.84 9.10 5.62
C LEU A 899 32.89 10.12 6.76
N VAL A 900 32.00 9.97 7.76
CA VAL A 900 31.91 10.84 8.93
C VAL A 900 33.12 10.65 9.86
N LYS A 901 33.52 9.40 10.13
CA LYS A 901 34.68 9.08 10.99
C LYS A 901 35.98 9.67 10.46
N GLU A 902 36.19 9.66 9.14
CA GLU A 902 37.39 10.17 8.49
C GLU A 902 37.33 11.68 8.19
N GLY A 903 36.23 12.36 8.53
CA GLY A 903 36.06 13.81 8.31
C GLY A 903 35.78 14.21 6.86
N VAL A 904 35.64 13.25 5.95
CA VAL A 904 35.36 13.49 4.52
C VAL A 904 33.99 14.17 4.34
N SER A 905 32.99 13.76 5.12
CA SER A 905 31.64 14.35 5.07
C SER A 905 31.62 15.84 5.41
N ALA A 906 32.30 16.23 6.49
CA ALA A 906 32.37 17.62 6.92
C ALA A 906 33.13 18.50 5.92
N ALA A 907 34.25 18.01 5.39
CA ALA A 907 35.03 18.71 4.37
C ALA A 907 34.24 18.91 3.06
N PHE A 908 33.54 17.86 2.59
CA PHE A 908 32.68 17.94 1.41
C PHE A 908 31.52 18.92 1.62
N ALA A 909 30.88 18.88 2.78
CA ALA A 909 29.77 19.77 3.13
C ALA A 909 30.16 21.25 3.10
N VAL A 910 31.40 21.60 3.50
CA VAL A 910 31.89 22.99 3.42
C VAL A 910 31.86 23.52 1.98
N LYS A 911 32.43 22.77 1.03
CA LYS A 911 32.46 23.19 -0.39
C LYS A 911 31.05 23.22 -1.00
N LEU A 912 30.21 22.24 -0.65
CA LEU A 912 28.83 22.15 -1.12
C LEU A 912 27.98 23.32 -0.65
N PHE A 913 27.96 23.60 0.66
CA PHE A 913 27.12 24.67 1.20
C PHE A 913 27.63 26.05 0.79
N LYS A 914 28.95 26.26 0.64
CA LYS A 914 29.48 27.48 0.04
C LYS A 914 28.92 27.73 -1.35
N SER A 915 28.98 26.71 -2.20
CA SER A 915 28.49 26.80 -3.57
C SER A 915 26.98 27.04 -3.61
N TRP A 916 26.20 26.31 -2.80
CA TRP A 916 24.75 26.46 -2.74
C TRP A 916 24.32 27.85 -2.22
N ILE A 917 24.94 28.35 -1.15
CA ILE A 917 24.62 29.67 -0.59
C ILE A 917 25.00 30.77 -1.58
N ASN A 918 26.13 30.63 -2.28
CA ASN A 918 26.55 31.60 -3.29
C ASN A 918 25.56 31.69 -4.48
N GLU A 919 24.93 30.58 -4.87
CA GLU A 919 23.93 30.56 -5.95
C GLU A 919 22.55 31.13 -5.58
N LYS A 920 22.17 31.08 -4.29
CA LYS A 920 20.87 31.56 -3.81
C LYS A 920 21.05 32.36 -2.52
N ASP A 921 20.85 31.73 -1.37
CA ASP A 921 21.04 32.25 -0.01
C ASP A 921 20.82 31.12 1.02
N ILE A 922 21.06 31.42 2.30
CA ILE A 922 20.80 30.48 3.41
C ILE A 922 19.31 30.10 3.55
N ASN A 923 18.37 30.97 3.16
CA ASN A 923 16.94 30.70 3.29
C ASN A 923 16.49 29.59 2.34
N SER A 924 17.02 29.59 1.12
CA SER A 924 16.82 28.56 0.09
C SER A 924 17.36 27.20 0.55
N VAL A 925 18.56 27.20 1.13
CA VAL A 925 19.16 26.00 1.74
C VAL A 925 18.27 25.47 2.87
N ALA A 926 17.91 26.34 3.82
CA ALA A 926 17.08 25.99 4.97
C ALA A 926 15.71 25.44 4.54
N GLY A 927 15.07 26.06 3.54
CA GLY A 927 13.80 25.59 2.98
C GLY A 927 13.92 24.21 2.33
N SER A 928 15.03 23.95 1.63
CA SER A 928 15.27 22.67 0.96
C SER A 928 15.59 21.54 1.96
N LEU A 929 16.38 21.82 2.99
CA LEU A 929 16.68 20.87 4.07
C LEU A 929 15.44 20.54 4.90
N ARG A 930 14.60 21.53 5.22
CA ARG A 930 13.32 21.33 5.94
C ARG A 930 12.36 20.41 5.19
N LYS A 931 12.24 20.57 3.86
CA LYS A 931 11.37 19.73 3.03
C LYS A 931 11.70 18.24 3.12
N VAL A 932 12.96 17.90 3.40
CA VAL A 932 13.44 16.52 3.52
C VAL A 932 13.82 16.11 4.94
N GLY A 933 13.54 16.95 5.94
CA GLY A 933 13.81 16.68 7.36
C GLY A 933 15.30 16.58 7.74
N MET A 934 16.20 17.23 6.98
CA MET A 934 17.65 17.19 7.23
C MET A 934 18.19 18.39 8.00
N ASP A 935 17.35 19.40 8.21
CA ASP A 935 17.67 20.61 8.98
C ASP A 935 18.12 20.28 10.41
N ASN A 936 17.60 19.20 11.02
CA ASN A 936 17.96 18.76 12.37
C ASN A 936 19.19 17.82 12.43
N ARG A 937 19.75 17.44 11.28
CA ARG A 937 20.76 16.36 11.18
C ARG A 937 22.15 16.83 10.78
N LEU A 938 22.35 18.14 10.59
CA LEU A 938 23.63 18.71 10.16
C LEU A 938 24.79 18.37 11.11
N MET A 939 24.51 18.14 12.39
CA MET A 939 25.50 17.71 13.38
C MET A 939 26.06 16.32 13.11
N GLU A 940 25.30 15.46 12.42
CA GLU A 940 25.71 14.10 12.08
C GLU A 940 26.83 14.06 11.03
N LEU A 941 27.15 15.19 10.39
CA LEU A 941 28.35 15.33 9.54
C LEU A 941 29.66 15.12 10.32
N PHE A 942 29.59 15.19 11.66
CA PHE A 942 30.72 14.97 12.56
C PHE A 942 30.59 13.65 13.32
N PRO A 943 31.72 13.01 13.69
CA PRO A 943 31.72 11.84 14.56
C PRO A 943 31.14 12.19 15.94
N ALA A 944 30.58 11.19 16.63
CA ALA A 944 29.79 11.40 17.85
C ALA A 944 30.50 12.24 18.93
N ASN A 945 31.82 12.08 19.09
CA ASN A 945 32.65 12.83 20.03
C ASN A 945 32.86 14.32 19.67
N LYS A 946 32.44 14.76 18.49
CA LYS A 946 32.56 16.14 17.99
C LYS A 946 31.20 16.79 17.68
N ARG A 947 30.09 16.16 18.06
CA ARG A 947 28.73 16.68 17.84
C ARG A 947 28.34 17.71 18.91
N SER A 948 28.99 18.87 18.92
CA SER A 948 28.59 20.02 19.74
C SER A 948 28.31 21.25 18.90
N CYS A 949 27.43 22.13 19.40
CA CYS A 949 27.07 23.37 18.71
C CYS A 949 28.23 24.34 18.62
N GLU A 950 29.14 24.37 19.61
CA GLU A 950 30.37 25.14 19.49
C GLU A 950 31.29 24.56 18.42
N HIS A 951 31.45 23.23 18.35
CA HIS A 951 32.31 22.60 17.34
C HIS A 951 31.79 22.85 15.93
N PHE A 952 30.49 22.62 15.70
CA PHE A 952 29.85 22.89 14.41
C PHE A 952 29.98 24.35 14.02
N SER A 953 29.63 25.28 14.93
CA SER A 953 29.69 26.71 14.67
C SER A 953 31.12 27.14 14.34
N LYS A 954 32.11 26.69 15.12
CA LYS A 954 33.51 27.01 14.89
C LYS A 954 33.99 26.47 13.54
N TYR A 955 33.76 25.19 13.26
CA TYR A 955 34.23 24.54 12.03
C TYR A 955 33.69 25.22 10.76
N PHE A 956 32.38 25.48 10.71
CA PHE A 956 31.77 26.12 9.54
C PHE A 956 32.04 27.63 9.49
N THR A 957 32.13 28.34 10.62
CA THR A 957 32.50 29.77 10.63
C THR A 957 33.94 29.99 10.22
N ASP A 958 34.89 29.18 10.70
CA ASP A 958 36.30 29.23 10.29
C ASP A 958 36.44 28.93 8.80
N ALA A 959 35.55 28.10 8.26
CA ALA A 959 35.44 27.85 6.83
C ALA A 959 34.73 28.97 6.06
N GLY A 960 34.22 30.04 6.66
CA GLY A 960 33.52 31.13 5.98
C GLY A 960 32.01 30.91 5.74
N LEU A 961 31.39 29.99 6.48
CA LEU A 961 29.96 29.65 6.45
C LEU A 961 29.26 30.05 7.76
N LYS A 962 29.39 31.32 8.16
CA LYS A 962 28.76 31.86 9.37
C LYS A 962 27.24 31.71 9.34
N GLU A 963 26.60 31.99 8.21
CA GLU A 963 25.14 31.91 8.05
C GLU A 963 24.58 30.50 8.31
N LEU A 964 25.31 29.46 7.88
CA LEU A 964 24.94 28.06 8.15
C LEU A 964 25.08 27.71 9.63
N SER A 965 26.10 28.27 10.29
CA SER A 965 26.33 28.11 11.72
C SER A 965 25.20 28.75 12.54
N ASP A 966 24.78 29.96 12.17
CA ASP A 966 23.67 30.66 12.81
C ASP A 966 22.33 29.94 12.58
N PHE A 967 22.12 29.40 11.38
CA PHE A 967 20.95 28.54 11.07
C PHE A 967 20.89 27.29 11.95
N ALA A 968 21.98 26.53 12.05
CA ALA A 968 22.03 25.31 12.85
C ALA A 968 21.77 25.58 14.34
N ARG A 969 22.30 26.69 14.87
CA ARG A 969 22.07 27.12 16.26
C ARG A 969 20.59 27.46 16.51
N ASN A 970 19.97 28.20 15.60
CA ASN A 970 18.54 28.53 15.69
C ASN A 970 17.66 27.27 15.63
N GLN A 971 18.00 26.31 14.77
CA GLN A 971 17.26 25.07 14.64
C GLN A 971 17.34 24.21 15.91
N GLN A 972 18.51 24.12 16.54
CA GLN A 972 18.66 23.42 17.83
C GLN A 972 17.82 24.09 18.92
N SER A 973 17.77 25.43 18.96
CA SER A 973 16.92 26.16 19.91
C SER A 973 15.42 25.84 19.71
N ILE A 974 14.97 25.73 18.45
CA ILE A 974 13.60 25.31 18.13
C ILE A 974 13.34 23.86 18.57
N GLY A 975 14.31 22.96 18.37
CA GLY A 975 14.23 21.57 18.81
C GLY A 975 14.08 21.46 20.33
N ALA A 976 14.94 22.15 21.08
CA ALA A 976 14.90 22.17 22.55
C ALA A 976 13.57 22.71 23.10
N ARG A 977 13.01 23.77 22.47
CA ARG A 977 11.69 24.30 22.86
C ARG A 977 10.56 23.29 22.64
N LYS A 978 10.60 22.51 21.55
CA LYS A 978 9.61 21.44 21.28
C LYS A 978 9.73 20.28 22.27
N GLU A 979 10.95 19.89 22.64
CA GLU A 979 11.17 18.87 23.67
C GLU A 979 10.64 19.32 25.03
N LEU A 980 10.92 20.57 25.42
CA LEU A 980 10.37 21.15 26.63
C LEU A 980 8.84 21.20 26.61
N GLN A 981 8.24 21.61 25.48
CA GLN A 981 6.79 21.62 25.33
C GLN A 981 6.19 20.22 25.53
N LYS A 982 6.83 19.20 24.96
CA LYS A 982 6.40 17.79 25.06
C LYS A 982 6.49 17.28 26.49
N GLU A 983 7.60 17.55 27.19
CA GLU A 983 7.75 17.15 28.59
C GLU A 983 6.70 17.83 29.49
N LEU A 984 6.41 19.11 29.28
CA LEU A 984 5.34 19.81 30.01
C LEU A 984 3.96 19.20 29.73
N GLN A 985 3.68 18.81 28.48
CA GLN A 985 2.43 18.11 28.14
C GLN A 985 2.35 16.74 28.82
N GLU A 986 3.46 16.00 28.90
CA GLU A 986 3.53 14.70 29.59
C GLU A 986 3.30 14.85 31.10
N GLN A 987 3.93 15.83 31.76
CA GLN A 987 3.70 16.12 33.19
C GLN A 987 2.24 16.49 33.48
N MET A 988 1.64 17.34 32.63
CA MET A 988 0.23 17.70 32.75
C MET A 988 -0.70 16.50 32.51
N ALA A 989 -0.39 15.63 31.55
CA ALA A 989 -1.17 14.43 31.25
C ALA A 989 -1.08 13.37 32.36
N ARG A 990 0.06 13.27 33.06
CA ARG A 990 0.22 12.43 34.26
C ARG A 990 -0.54 12.96 35.47
N GLY A 991 -0.93 14.23 35.46
CA GLY A 991 -1.60 14.89 36.57
C GLY A 991 -0.62 15.29 37.68
N ASP A 992 0.64 15.59 37.33
CA ASP A 992 1.67 15.97 38.28
C ASP A 992 1.26 17.25 39.06
N PRO A 993 1.60 17.37 40.36
CA PRO A 993 1.26 18.56 41.15
C PRO A 993 1.81 19.85 40.53
N GLN A 994 0.99 20.91 40.44
CA GLN A 994 1.41 22.16 39.79
C GLN A 994 2.65 22.81 40.41
N LYS A 995 2.90 22.60 41.71
CA LYS A 995 4.13 23.08 42.36
C LYS A 995 5.39 22.43 41.76
N GLU A 996 5.31 21.16 41.39
CA GLU A 996 6.41 20.42 40.76
C GLU A 996 6.62 20.88 39.31
N ILE A 997 5.52 21.03 38.56
CA ILE A 997 5.57 21.58 37.19
C ILE A 997 6.17 22.99 37.19
N ILE A 998 5.80 23.85 38.13
CA ILE A 998 6.38 25.20 38.26
C ILE A 998 7.87 25.13 38.58
N ALA A 999 8.29 24.26 39.50
CA ALA A 999 9.70 24.11 39.87
C ALA A 999 10.55 23.64 38.69
N PHE A 1000 10.11 22.60 37.99
CA PHE A 1000 10.74 22.10 36.76
C PHE A 1000 10.81 23.19 35.69
N THR A 1001 9.71 23.87 35.42
CA THR A 1001 9.64 24.89 34.37
C THR A 1001 10.57 26.08 34.67
N LYS A 1002 10.70 26.49 35.95
CA LYS A 1002 11.65 27.52 36.37
C LYS A 1002 13.10 27.08 36.22
N GLU A 1003 13.40 25.81 36.49
CA GLU A 1003 14.73 25.25 36.30
C GLU A 1003 15.11 25.19 34.81
N GLU A 1004 14.22 24.72 33.96
CA GLU A 1004 14.44 24.63 32.51
C GLU A 1004 14.50 26.01 31.84
N MET A 1005 13.72 26.98 32.31
CA MET A 1005 13.83 28.38 31.87
C MET A 1005 15.23 28.93 32.12
N LYS A 1006 15.82 28.63 33.30
CA LYS A 1006 17.20 29.04 33.65
C LYS A 1006 18.25 28.29 32.84
N LYS A 1007 18.14 26.96 32.73
CA LYS A 1007 19.08 26.13 31.96
C LYS A 1007 19.13 26.52 30.48
N SER A 1008 17.96 26.81 29.89
CA SER A 1008 17.82 27.14 28.48
C SER A 1008 17.92 28.64 28.18
N ASN A 1009 18.17 29.48 29.19
CA ASN A 1009 18.24 30.95 29.10
C ASN A 1009 17.02 31.55 28.34
N LEU A 1010 15.83 31.04 28.61
CA LEU A 1010 14.58 31.49 27.99
C LEU A 1010 14.01 32.69 28.75
N SER A 1011 13.48 33.68 28.03
CA SER A 1011 12.72 34.76 28.66
C SER A 1011 11.38 34.25 29.17
N GLU A 1012 10.83 34.94 30.17
CA GLU A 1012 9.51 34.63 30.73
C GLU A 1012 8.40 34.71 29.66
N GLN A 1013 8.52 35.65 28.71
CA GLN A 1013 7.64 35.76 27.53
C GLN A 1013 7.68 34.51 26.63
N ALA A 1014 8.88 33.96 26.38
CA ALA A 1014 9.01 32.75 25.58
C ALA A 1014 8.44 31.55 26.34
N MET A 1015 8.65 31.50 27.66
CA MET A 1015 8.17 30.42 28.51
C MET A 1015 6.65 30.41 28.62
N ILE A 1016 6.01 31.55 28.85
CA ILE A 1016 4.54 31.63 28.98
C ILE A 1016 3.83 31.22 27.69
N ASN A 1017 4.42 31.48 26.52
CA ASN A 1017 3.89 31.01 25.23
C ASN A 1017 3.97 29.47 25.10
N ILE A 1018 5.05 28.85 25.59
CA ILE A 1018 5.20 27.39 25.62
C ILE A 1018 4.18 26.79 26.58
N ILE A 1019 4.07 27.33 27.80
CA ILE A 1019 3.11 26.89 28.82
C ILE A 1019 1.68 26.97 28.28
N TRP A 1020 1.28 28.10 27.69
CA TRP A 1020 -0.05 28.26 27.09
C TRP A 1020 -0.33 27.19 26.04
N THR A 1021 0.62 26.96 25.12
CA THR A 1021 0.47 25.97 24.05
C THR A 1021 0.36 24.55 24.63
N SER A 1022 1.15 24.21 25.65
CA SER A 1022 1.05 22.94 26.37
C SER A 1022 -0.31 22.78 27.04
N VAL A 1023 -0.74 23.75 27.85
CA VAL A 1023 -2.03 23.73 28.56
C VAL A 1023 -3.20 23.56 27.59
N MET A 1024 -3.23 24.32 26.49
CA MET A 1024 -4.33 24.26 25.52
C MET A 1024 -4.36 22.97 24.67
N SER A 1025 -3.27 22.20 24.67
CA SER A 1025 -3.16 20.93 23.94
C SER A 1025 -3.47 19.69 24.78
N CYS A 1026 -3.58 19.83 26.10
CA CYS A 1026 -3.85 18.72 27.01
C CYS A 1026 -5.30 18.21 26.97
N VAL A 1027 -6.20 18.90 26.26
CA VAL A 1027 -7.64 18.59 26.25
C VAL A 1027 -8.14 18.57 24.80
N GLU A 1028 -8.98 17.58 24.50
CA GLU A 1028 -9.76 17.57 23.26
C GLU A 1028 -10.99 18.48 23.42
N TRP A 1029 -11.07 19.51 22.57
CA TRP A 1029 -12.05 20.57 22.68
C TRP A 1029 -13.39 20.21 22.03
N ASN A 1030 -14.48 20.61 22.67
CA ASN A 1030 -15.82 20.48 22.09
C ASN A 1030 -15.97 21.33 20.81
N LYS A 1031 -16.79 20.87 19.86
CA LYS A 1031 -17.06 21.58 18.59
C LYS A 1031 -18.26 22.53 18.66
N LYS A 1032 -19.03 22.52 19.77
CA LYS A 1032 -20.10 23.48 20.03
C LYS A 1032 -19.54 24.68 20.79
N GLU A 1033 -19.78 25.88 20.26
CA GLU A 1033 -19.22 27.16 20.74
C GLU A 1033 -19.54 27.45 22.23
N GLU A 1034 -20.75 27.15 22.69
CA GLU A 1034 -21.14 27.37 24.10
C GLU A 1034 -20.45 26.37 25.04
N LEU A 1035 -20.41 25.09 24.66
CA LEU A 1035 -19.81 24.03 25.48
C LEU A 1035 -18.29 24.14 25.55
N VAL A 1036 -17.64 24.52 24.45
CA VAL A 1036 -16.18 24.69 24.44
C VAL A 1036 -15.76 25.88 25.31
N THR A 1037 -16.59 26.92 25.37
CA THR A 1037 -16.33 28.07 26.22
C THR A 1037 -16.36 27.67 27.71
N GLU A 1038 -17.38 26.94 28.16
CA GLU A 1038 -17.45 26.45 29.55
C GLU A 1038 -16.30 25.48 29.88
N GLN A 1039 -15.99 24.58 28.95
CA GLN A 1039 -14.88 23.64 29.06
C GLN A 1039 -13.55 24.38 29.21
N ALA A 1040 -13.31 25.41 28.38
CA ALA A 1040 -12.09 26.22 28.41
C ALA A 1040 -11.93 26.96 29.73
N ILE A 1041 -13.00 27.56 30.26
CA ILE A 1041 -12.96 28.25 31.56
C ILE A 1041 -12.65 27.27 32.69
N LYS A 1042 -13.27 26.08 32.71
CA LYS A 1042 -12.99 25.05 33.71
C LYS A 1042 -11.54 24.57 33.66
N HIS A 1043 -11.03 24.33 32.45
CA HIS A 1043 -9.67 23.88 32.21
C HIS A 1043 -8.63 24.94 32.59
N LEU A 1044 -8.76 26.17 32.10
CA LEU A 1044 -7.82 27.25 32.40
C LEU A 1044 -7.82 27.63 33.87
N LYS A 1045 -8.98 27.54 34.55
CA LYS A 1045 -9.05 27.74 36.00
C LYS A 1045 -8.18 26.75 36.75
N GLN A 1046 -8.12 25.49 36.31
CA GLN A 1046 -7.24 24.48 36.88
C GLN A 1046 -5.79 24.94 36.81
N TYR A 1047 -5.32 25.47 35.68
CA TYR A 1047 -3.91 25.85 35.45
C TYR A 1047 -3.56 27.31 35.75
N SER A 1048 -4.46 28.07 36.38
CA SER A 1048 -4.26 29.49 36.69
C SER A 1048 -3.01 29.75 37.55
N LEU A 1049 -2.71 28.91 38.54
CA LEU A 1049 -1.50 29.05 39.38
C LEU A 1049 -0.21 28.86 38.57
N LEU A 1050 -0.22 27.96 37.59
CA LEU A 1050 0.91 27.76 36.70
C LEU A 1050 1.12 28.97 35.78
N LEU A 1051 0.04 29.49 35.19
CA LEU A 1051 0.12 30.69 34.35
C LEU A 1051 0.61 31.90 35.16
N LYS A 1052 0.05 32.12 36.36
CA LYS A 1052 0.44 33.20 37.29
C LYS A 1052 1.94 33.18 37.64
N ALA A 1053 2.54 31.98 37.74
CA ALA A 1053 3.95 31.84 38.08
C ALA A 1053 4.92 32.32 36.98
N PHE A 1054 4.43 32.58 35.77
CA PHE A 1054 5.19 32.99 34.59
C PHE A 1054 4.56 34.22 33.89
N THR A 1055 3.78 35.00 34.64
CA THR A 1055 3.24 36.30 34.26
C THR A 1055 3.59 37.34 35.32
N SER A 1056 4.84 37.36 35.79
CA SER A 1056 5.32 38.30 36.82
C SER A 1056 5.77 39.66 36.27
N GLN A 1057 5.83 39.79 34.95
CA GLN A 1057 6.17 41.02 34.24
C GLN A 1057 5.04 41.42 33.30
N GLY A 1058 4.75 42.73 33.19
CA GLY A 1058 3.72 43.22 32.26
C GLY A 1058 3.94 42.81 30.80
N LEU A 1059 5.19 42.61 30.37
CA LEU A 1059 5.48 42.10 29.03
C LEU A 1059 5.13 40.61 28.85
N SER A 1060 5.26 39.78 29.90
CA SER A 1060 4.83 38.37 29.85
C SER A 1060 3.31 38.23 29.85
N GLU A 1061 2.62 39.08 30.61
CA GLU A 1061 1.15 39.18 30.60
C GLU A 1061 0.62 39.58 29.21
N LEU A 1062 1.23 40.60 28.61
CA LEU A 1062 0.89 41.04 27.25
C LEU A 1062 1.16 39.95 26.21
N SER A 1063 2.28 39.22 26.33
CA SER A 1063 2.58 38.09 25.45
C SER A 1063 1.52 36.98 25.56
N LEU A 1064 1.06 36.68 26.77
CA LEU A 1064 -0.02 35.72 27.00
C LEU A 1064 -1.33 36.20 26.36
N LEU A 1065 -1.73 37.46 26.55
CA LEU A 1065 -2.91 38.06 25.94
C LEU A 1065 -2.90 37.96 24.41
N LEU A 1066 -1.76 38.28 23.80
CA LEU A 1066 -1.56 38.13 22.36
C LEU A 1066 -1.71 36.67 21.90
N LYS A 1067 -1.16 35.72 22.67
CA LYS A 1067 -1.26 34.30 22.36
C LYS A 1067 -2.69 33.77 22.47
N ILE A 1068 -3.45 34.24 23.46
CA ILE A 1068 -4.87 33.95 23.62
C ILE A 1068 -5.66 34.49 22.42
N GLN A 1069 -5.38 35.73 22.00
CA GLN A 1069 -6.02 36.37 20.84
C GLN A 1069 -5.79 35.55 19.56
N GLU A 1070 -4.55 35.16 19.29
CA GLU A 1070 -4.21 34.31 18.14
C GLU A 1070 -4.93 32.96 18.20
N TYR A 1071 -4.93 32.31 19.35
CA TYR A 1071 -5.55 30.99 19.53
C TYR A 1071 -7.06 31.04 19.30
N CYS A 1072 -7.74 32.04 19.87
CA CYS A 1072 -9.18 32.24 19.68
C CYS A 1072 -9.54 32.57 18.24
N TYR A 1073 -8.67 33.25 17.49
CA TYR A 1073 -8.89 33.56 16.08
C TYR A 1073 -8.66 32.35 15.17
N ASP A 1074 -7.54 31.63 15.37
CA ASP A 1074 -7.17 30.49 14.55
C ASP A 1074 -8.10 29.28 14.80
N ASN A 1075 -8.87 29.28 15.90
CA ASN A 1075 -9.85 28.26 16.24
C ASN A 1075 -11.29 28.82 16.31
N ILE A 1076 -12.06 28.59 15.24
CA ILE A 1076 -13.39 29.21 15.04
C ILE A 1076 -14.38 29.00 16.20
N HIS A 1077 -14.26 27.89 16.95
CA HIS A 1077 -15.15 27.58 18.07
C HIS A 1077 -14.83 28.40 19.33
N PHE A 1078 -13.65 29.03 19.42
CA PHE A 1078 -13.20 29.87 20.53
C PHE A 1078 -13.45 31.36 20.31
N MET A 1079 -14.03 31.75 19.18
CA MET A 1079 -14.22 33.15 18.81
C MET A 1079 -15.02 33.95 19.85
N LYS A 1080 -16.03 33.38 20.50
CA LYS A 1080 -16.79 34.02 21.61
C LYS A 1080 -16.24 33.74 23.01
N ALA A 1081 -15.19 32.93 23.14
CA ALA A 1081 -14.62 32.57 24.43
C ALA A 1081 -13.59 33.60 24.94
N PHE A 1082 -13.04 34.42 24.04
CA PHE A 1082 -11.93 35.35 24.32
C PHE A 1082 -12.18 36.22 25.55
N GLN A 1083 -13.27 36.99 25.58
CA GLN A 1083 -13.59 37.87 26.72
C GLN A 1083 -13.67 37.09 28.04
N LYS A 1084 -14.34 35.92 28.04
CA LYS A 1084 -14.51 35.12 29.26
C LYS A 1084 -13.17 34.56 29.76
N ILE A 1085 -12.27 34.20 28.85
CA ILE A 1085 -10.91 33.75 29.18
C ILE A 1085 -10.13 34.91 29.83
N VAL A 1086 -10.16 36.10 29.24
CA VAL A 1086 -9.45 37.26 29.80
C VAL A 1086 -9.99 37.63 31.18
N VAL A 1087 -11.32 37.66 31.35
CA VAL A 1087 -11.97 37.94 32.65
C VAL A 1087 -11.60 36.89 33.70
N LEU A 1088 -11.52 35.60 33.33
CA LEU A 1088 -11.09 34.54 34.24
C LEU A 1088 -9.65 34.76 34.71
N LEU A 1089 -8.75 35.09 33.78
CA LEU A 1089 -7.33 35.28 34.07
C LEU A 1089 -7.08 36.57 34.86
N TYR A 1090 -7.86 37.63 34.63
CA TYR A 1090 -7.87 38.82 35.49
C TYR A 1090 -8.29 38.47 36.93
N LYS A 1091 -9.42 37.77 37.10
CA LYS A 1091 -9.90 37.32 38.42
C LYS A 1091 -8.98 36.33 39.15
N ALA A 1092 -8.03 35.74 38.45
CA ALA A 1092 -7.05 34.81 39.01
C ALA A 1092 -5.68 35.46 39.23
N ASP A 1093 -5.58 36.79 39.07
CA ASP A 1093 -4.34 37.58 39.10
C ASP A 1093 -3.25 37.07 38.14
N VAL A 1094 -3.65 36.51 37.00
CA VAL A 1094 -2.73 36.12 35.92
C VAL A 1094 -2.48 37.30 34.97
N LEU A 1095 -3.47 38.17 34.82
CA LEU A 1095 -3.37 39.40 34.01
C LEU A 1095 -3.73 40.60 34.87
N SER A 1096 -2.88 41.63 34.82
CA SER A 1096 -3.15 42.94 35.41
C SER A 1096 -4.10 43.77 34.55
N GLU A 1097 -4.70 44.77 35.20
CA GLU A 1097 -5.47 45.81 34.52
C GLU A 1097 -4.63 46.55 33.48
N GLU A 1098 -3.41 46.98 33.84
CA GLU A 1098 -2.48 47.68 32.94
C GLU A 1098 -2.21 46.88 31.64
N ALA A 1099 -1.98 45.58 31.74
CA ALA A 1099 -1.72 44.73 30.58
C ALA A 1099 -2.94 44.62 29.64
N ILE A 1100 -4.15 44.57 30.20
CA ILE A 1100 -5.41 44.50 29.45
C ILE A 1100 -5.70 45.84 28.76
N LEU A 1101 -5.53 46.97 29.47
CA LEU A 1101 -5.71 48.31 28.91
C LEU A 1101 -4.71 48.62 27.80
N LYS A 1102 -3.44 48.21 27.98
CA LYS A 1102 -2.39 48.33 26.96
C LYS A 1102 -2.69 47.49 25.72
N TRP A 1103 -3.09 46.24 25.89
CA TRP A 1103 -3.53 45.39 24.77
C TRP A 1103 -4.71 46.01 24.01
N TYR A 1104 -5.72 46.52 24.73
CA TYR A 1104 -6.91 47.12 24.13
C TYR A 1104 -6.60 48.37 23.30
N THR A 1105 -5.67 49.20 23.78
CA THR A 1105 -5.35 50.50 23.17
C THR A 1105 -4.47 50.36 21.92
N ASP A 1106 -3.32 49.70 22.02
CA ASP A 1106 -2.34 49.69 20.93
C ASP A 1106 -1.55 48.39 20.75
N ALA A 1107 -1.54 47.49 21.74
CA ALA A 1107 -0.68 46.31 21.71
C ALA A 1107 -1.35 45.01 21.21
N HIS A 1108 -2.53 45.09 20.59
CA HIS A 1108 -3.22 43.95 19.98
C HIS A 1108 -2.72 43.62 18.56
N VAL A 1109 -2.84 42.36 18.14
CA VAL A 1109 -2.49 41.94 16.77
C VAL A 1109 -3.67 42.10 15.80
N ALA A 1110 -3.39 42.12 14.48
CA ALA A 1110 -4.42 42.28 13.45
C ALA A 1110 -5.44 41.12 13.40
N LYS A 1111 -5.02 39.91 13.81
CA LYS A 1111 -5.87 38.70 13.83
C LYS A 1111 -7.04 38.87 14.80
N GLY A 1112 -8.27 38.94 14.29
CA GLY A 1112 -9.49 39.05 15.11
C GLY A 1112 -9.69 40.40 15.80
N LYS A 1113 -8.88 41.42 15.47
CA LYS A 1113 -8.88 42.75 16.11
C LYS A 1113 -10.28 43.33 16.33
N SER A 1114 -11.05 43.51 15.25
CA SER A 1114 -12.37 44.16 15.33
C SER A 1114 -13.35 43.40 16.22
N VAL A 1115 -13.30 42.08 16.20
CA VAL A 1115 -14.19 41.21 16.97
C VAL A 1115 -13.83 41.23 18.46
N PHE A 1116 -12.54 41.13 18.80
CA PHE A 1116 -12.11 41.05 20.19
C PHE A 1116 -12.13 42.39 20.91
N LEU A 1117 -11.84 43.50 20.23
CA LEU A 1117 -12.03 44.84 20.80
C LEU A 1117 -13.50 45.12 21.11
N GLU A 1118 -14.43 44.69 20.25
CA GLU A 1118 -15.86 44.83 20.53
C GLU A 1118 -16.28 43.96 21.73
N GLN A 1119 -15.82 42.71 21.80
CA GLN A 1119 -16.11 41.83 22.95
C GLN A 1119 -15.59 42.39 24.29
N MET A 1120 -14.43 43.04 24.28
CA MET A 1120 -13.78 43.55 25.48
C MET A 1120 -14.28 44.94 25.91
N LYS A 1121 -14.97 45.67 25.03
CA LYS A 1121 -15.37 47.08 25.25
C LYS A 1121 -16.02 47.32 26.61
N LYS A 1122 -17.10 46.59 26.94
CA LYS A 1122 -17.82 46.76 28.22
C LYS A 1122 -16.96 46.42 29.45
N PHE A 1123 -16.05 45.48 29.32
CA PHE A 1123 -15.18 45.07 30.43
C PHE A 1123 -14.06 46.10 30.65
N VAL A 1124 -13.53 46.69 29.57
CA VAL A 1124 -12.55 47.77 29.63
C VAL A 1124 -13.16 49.07 30.14
N GLU A 1125 -14.39 49.40 29.74
CA GLU A 1125 -15.15 50.52 30.33
C GLU A 1125 -15.35 50.32 31.83
N TRP A 1126 -15.63 49.10 32.27
CA TRP A 1126 -15.75 48.77 33.70
C TRP A 1126 -14.41 48.91 34.45
N LEU A 1127 -13.29 48.44 33.88
CA LEU A 1127 -11.96 48.60 34.49
C LEU A 1127 -11.62 50.09 34.71
N LYS A 1128 -11.76 50.91 33.67
CA LYS A 1128 -11.50 52.36 33.74
C LYS A 1128 -12.36 53.10 34.78
N ASN A 1129 -13.63 52.71 34.92
CA ASN A 1129 -14.52 53.35 35.89
C ASN A 1129 -14.26 52.86 37.33
N ALA A 1130 -13.78 51.64 37.52
CA ALA A 1130 -13.38 51.12 38.84
C ALA A 1130 -12.12 51.83 39.37
N GLU A 1131 -11.25 52.31 38.46
CA GLU A 1131 -10.10 53.17 38.76
C GLU A 1131 -10.57 54.54 39.30
N GLU A 1132 -11.55 55.19 38.64
CA GLU A 1132 -12.11 56.50 39.05
C GLU A 1132 -12.87 56.47 40.41
N GLU A 1133 -13.51 55.36 40.78
CA GLU A 1133 -14.14 55.18 42.11
C GLU A 1133 -13.11 54.93 43.22
N SER A 1134 -11.93 54.35 42.91
CA SER A 1134 -10.88 54.10 43.90
C SER A 1134 -10.02 55.33 44.22
N GLU A 1135 -9.80 56.24 43.24
CA GLU A 1135 -9.10 57.51 43.47
C GLU A 1135 -9.96 58.54 44.24
N SER A 1136 -11.30 58.40 44.24
CA SER A 1136 -12.21 59.28 44.99
C SER A 1136 -12.44 58.86 46.44
N GLU A 1137 -12.16 57.60 46.82
CA GLU A 1137 -12.18 57.15 48.23
C GLU A 1137 -10.86 57.46 48.99
N GLU A 1138 -9.74 57.65 48.28
CA GLU A 1138 -8.47 58.07 48.90
C GLU A 1138 -8.42 59.57 49.24
N GLU A 1139 -9.23 60.44 48.61
CA GLU A 1139 -9.35 61.86 48.97
C GLU A 1139 -10.27 62.15 50.18
N GLU A 1140 -11.03 61.17 50.68
CA GLU A 1140 -11.88 61.32 51.90
C GLU A 1140 -11.23 60.75 53.19
N THR A 1141 -9.95 60.34 53.15
CA THR A 1141 -9.21 59.88 54.35
C THR A 1141 -7.90 60.63 54.65
N ASP A 1142 -7.81 61.91 54.27
CA ASP A 1142 -6.83 62.88 54.81
C ASP A 1142 -7.47 63.93 55.73
#